data_AF-A0A7E4ZX46-F1
#
_entry.id   AF-A0A7E4ZX46-F1
#
_cell.length_a   1.000
_cell.length_b   1.000
_cell.length_c   1.000
_cell.angle_alpha   90.00
_cell.angle_beta   90.00
_cell.angle_gamma   90.00
#
_symmetry.space_group_name_H-M   'P 1'
#
loop_
_entity.id
_entity.type
_entity.pdbx_description
1 polymer ?
#
loop_
_entity_poly.entity_id
_entity_poly.type
_entity_poly.pdbx_seq_one_letter_code
_entity_poly.pdbx_strand_id
1 'polypeptide(L)'
;MADLRAAWSSEPGFYDESIRKRLPQEGKRNILVTSALPYVNNVPHLGNIIGCVLSADVFVRYARIKGDQVLYICGTDEYGTATEMKALKEGMTPAEICEKYYHLHKGIYDWFNIEFDNFGRTSTPNQTEITQDIFKKLHANGYTSIDTLDQLHCGTCDKFLADRFVFGICPHCGYDDARGDQCDKCGKLIDAVQLISPKCHICSATPVVKTSKHLFVDLDRLSDKVEAFVEKSATAPNNHWSANATAIARSWIKSGLERRCITRDLKWGTPVPMEGFENKVFYVWFDAPIGYLSITKNLLGDDWVKWWKNPDNVELYHFLGKDNVAFHSVMFPACEIGANDGYTLVNHICATEYLNYEDQKFSKSRGTGVFGDSVSECGIPADVWRFYLIYMRPETNDTAFSWDDFMTKVNTELLSNLGNFIHRSLTFLHSNFDATVPEVEITEVEEKLLAEIDEELGHYSKFLEDVKLRDALTKILSVSRKGNQYMQANKPWVLVKGTPEEKKRAGTIIAMSANISVLLSALLYPYMPAVSKQIRDSVNIPHPLLLPEHPVQFLKAGHKINQPTPLFTRLEADQIAEFKRRFGAASTDPIAAAADTAKPAGKKGGKTDKKPKMTEPTAAPVDGAAAAKAKKDKKAEKKEKRAAAAAAAQSGAATPTAQAPGKPDPAVEAILAEYGKVVEGAGTDGKSAAQANLKIDELYKKLNEAKKNFLEELLPAWETRKVNELDAENEVLDAVVQKLTAQLKTLRKVAGHPVLDDPRVITNPVKEVKLVSQKAANNAAAAAPKPKEAAPAPAAAVDNKKAKKEKKPKAPAAPVVEDVVDIGRLDLRVGRIVDVQRHPDADKLYLEKIDLGEAQPRTVISGLVAHVPIEEMKDRLVVCLCNLKPAKMRGIESQAMVMCASSPEKVEIMAVDPSAKPGDIVLCEPYTHRPDAVLAKKNNPWEIISPDLSVDPEGKAVYKGQPLTINGTFMTATTLRNVPVK
;
A
#
# COMPACT_ATOMS: atom_id res chain seq x y z
N MET A 1 -33.40 24.78 -1.64
CA MET A 1 -34.21 24.42 -0.44
C MET A 1 -35.49 23.71 -0.81
N ALA A 2 -36.36 24.30 -1.66
CA ALA A 2 -37.55 23.59 -2.14
C ALA A 2 -37.19 22.26 -2.82
N ASP A 3 -36.12 22.29 -3.60
CA ASP A 3 -35.48 21.20 -4.34
C ASP A 3 -34.95 20.12 -3.39
N LEU A 4 -34.30 20.53 -2.28
CA LEU A 4 -33.85 19.61 -1.23
C LEU A 4 -35.00 18.93 -0.49
N ARG A 5 -36.12 19.63 -0.24
CA ARG A 5 -37.33 18.98 0.31
C ARG A 5 -37.92 17.98 -0.69
N ALA A 6 -37.95 18.33 -1.98
CA ALA A 6 -38.46 17.44 -3.04
C ALA A 6 -37.58 16.19 -3.20
N ALA A 7 -36.26 16.35 -3.22
CA ALA A 7 -35.29 15.24 -3.27
C ALA A 7 -35.34 14.38 -1.99
N TRP A 8 -35.44 15.00 -0.80
CA TRP A 8 -35.61 14.25 0.45
C TRP A 8 -36.85 13.34 0.39
N SER A 9 -37.96 13.84 -0.14
CA SER A 9 -39.19 13.04 -0.31
C SER A 9 -39.12 12.00 -1.44
N SER A 10 -38.19 12.08 -2.40
CA SER A 10 -38.17 11.20 -3.58
C SER A 10 -37.85 9.73 -3.24
N GLU A 11 -38.14 8.83 -4.16
CA GLU A 11 -37.67 7.44 -4.04
C GLU A 11 -36.15 7.36 -4.29
N PRO A 12 -35.42 6.47 -3.58
CA PRO A 12 -33.98 6.30 -3.77
C PRO A 12 -33.65 5.46 -5.01
N GLY A 13 -32.58 5.82 -5.71
CA GLY A 13 -32.03 5.03 -6.82
C GLY A 13 -31.15 3.87 -6.34
N PHE A 14 -31.34 2.68 -6.92
CA PHE A 14 -30.50 1.51 -6.68
C PHE A 14 -29.66 1.16 -7.90
N TYR A 15 -28.40 0.80 -7.68
CA TYR A 15 -27.48 0.41 -8.74
C TYR A 15 -27.55 -1.10 -8.94
N ASP A 16 -28.16 -1.52 -10.05
CA ASP A 16 -28.28 -2.93 -10.43
C ASP A 16 -27.03 -3.42 -11.19
N GLU A 17 -26.18 -4.16 -10.49
CA GLU A 17 -24.96 -4.74 -11.05
C GLU A 17 -25.24 -5.81 -12.13
N SER A 18 -26.45 -6.38 -12.19
CA SER A 18 -26.85 -7.34 -13.23
C SER A 18 -27.14 -6.69 -14.59
N ILE A 19 -27.41 -5.37 -14.61
CA ILE A 19 -27.68 -4.60 -15.84
C ILE A 19 -26.38 -4.07 -16.48
N ARG A 20 -25.20 -4.32 -15.87
CA ARG A 20 -23.87 -3.95 -16.40
C ARG A 20 -23.62 -4.56 -17.78
N LYS A 21 -23.86 -3.78 -18.84
CA LYS A 21 -23.42 -4.11 -20.20
C LYS A 21 -21.90 -3.91 -20.31
N ARG A 22 -21.24 -4.69 -21.17
CA ARG A 22 -19.78 -4.61 -21.40
C ARG A 22 -19.41 -3.85 -22.69
N LEU A 23 -20.38 -3.23 -23.34
CA LEU A 23 -20.23 -2.46 -24.58
C LEU A 23 -20.69 -1.02 -24.33
N PRO A 24 -20.21 -0.04 -25.12
CA PRO A 24 -20.73 1.32 -25.07
C PRO A 24 -22.23 1.37 -25.32
N GLN A 25 -22.92 2.33 -24.70
CA GLN A 25 -24.32 2.63 -24.90
C GLN A 25 -24.44 4.00 -25.55
N GLU A 26 -25.15 4.07 -26.68
CA GLU A 26 -25.48 5.33 -27.35
C GLU A 26 -26.30 6.23 -26.42
N GLY A 27 -26.05 7.54 -26.47
CA GLY A 27 -26.69 8.52 -25.58
C GLY A 27 -26.25 8.46 -24.11
N LYS A 28 -25.23 7.65 -23.76
CA LYS A 28 -24.59 7.63 -22.44
C LYS A 28 -23.11 7.97 -22.55
N ARG A 29 -22.55 8.46 -21.44
CA ARG A 29 -21.11 8.56 -21.24
C ARG A 29 -20.50 7.17 -21.14
N ASN A 30 -19.52 6.86 -21.99
CA ASN A 30 -18.85 5.55 -22.03
C ASN A 30 -17.39 5.72 -21.62
N ILE A 31 -17.01 5.16 -20.47
CA ILE A 31 -15.72 5.37 -19.84
C ILE A 31 -14.91 4.07 -19.90
N LEU A 32 -13.84 4.09 -20.67
CA LEU A 32 -12.85 3.03 -20.74
C LEU A 32 -11.75 3.35 -19.72
N VAL A 33 -11.54 2.48 -18.74
CA VAL A 33 -10.50 2.68 -17.72
C VAL A 33 -9.46 1.58 -17.84
N THR A 34 -8.19 1.97 -17.84
CA THR A 34 -7.11 1.01 -17.59
C THR A 34 -6.23 1.40 -16.41
N SER A 35 -5.71 0.38 -15.73
CA SER A 35 -4.57 0.51 -14.83
C SER A 35 -3.33 0.04 -15.57
N ALA A 36 -2.18 0.68 -15.34
CA ALA A 36 -0.90 0.18 -15.82
C ALA A 36 -0.71 -1.31 -15.50
N LEU A 37 -0.30 -2.08 -16.51
CA LEU A 37 -0.09 -3.52 -16.38
C LEU A 37 1.11 -3.82 -15.46
N PRO A 38 0.92 -4.48 -14.30
CA PRO A 38 2.04 -4.93 -13.48
C PRO A 38 2.93 -5.96 -14.18
N TYR A 39 4.25 -5.79 -14.06
CA TYR A 39 5.23 -6.81 -14.42
C TYR A 39 5.06 -8.08 -13.60
N VAL A 40 4.68 -9.17 -14.26
CA VAL A 40 4.32 -10.44 -13.62
C VAL A 40 5.44 -11.05 -12.77
N ASN A 41 6.70 -10.76 -13.08
CA ASN A 41 7.83 -11.37 -12.40
C ASN A 41 8.13 -10.77 -11.01
N ASN A 42 7.35 -9.79 -10.53
CA ASN A 42 7.54 -9.10 -9.26
C ASN A 42 6.22 -8.98 -8.48
N VAL A 43 6.23 -9.44 -7.22
CA VAL A 43 5.07 -9.24 -6.33
C VAL A 43 4.84 -7.73 -6.09
N PRO A 44 3.60 -7.23 -6.25
CA PRO A 44 3.29 -5.83 -6.06
C PRO A 44 3.37 -5.44 -4.58
N HIS A 45 3.94 -4.28 -4.29
CA HIS A 45 3.87 -3.63 -2.98
C HIS A 45 2.74 -2.61 -2.93
N LEU A 46 2.42 -2.10 -1.73
CA LEU A 46 1.31 -1.13 -1.54
C LEU A 46 1.44 0.10 -2.46
N GLY A 47 2.68 0.50 -2.80
CA GLY A 47 2.96 1.59 -3.74
C GLY A 47 2.52 1.33 -5.18
N ASN A 48 2.64 0.09 -5.70
CA ASN A 48 2.09 -0.25 -7.02
C ASN A 48 0.56 -0.30 -6.98
N ILE A 49 0.02 -0.74 -5.84
CA ILE A 49 -1.43 -0.90 -5.64
C ILE A 49 -2.11 0.47 -5.63
N ILE A 50 -1.64 1.42 -4.81
CA ILE A 50 -2.20 2.78 -4.77
C ILE A 50 -1.99 3.54 -6.08
N GLY A 51 -0.81 3.46 -6.69
CA GLY A 51 -0.47 4.26 -7.87
C GLY A 51 -1.23 3.88 -9.14
N CYS A 52 -1.74 2.64 -9.22
CA CYS A 52 -2.43 2.14 -10.40
C CYS A 52 -3.81 1.55 -10.03
N VAL A 53 -3.86 0.27 -9.65
CA VAL A 53 -5.11 -0.52 -9.60
C VAL A 53 -6.15 -0.02 -8.60
N LEU A 54 -5.74 0.48 -7.43
CA LEU A 54 -6.65 0.98 -6.39
C LEU A 54 -7.16 2.39 -6.70
N SER A 55 -6.33 3.25 -7.31
CA SER A 55 -6.79 4.56 -7.80
C SER A 55 -7.86 4.39 -8.88
N ALA A 56 -7.63 3.51 -9.84
CA ALA A 56 -8.60 3.19 -10.89
C ALA A 56 -9.88 2.58 -10.31
N ASP A 57 -9.80 1.64 -9.36
CA ASP A 57 -10.96 0.99 -8.77
C ASP A 57 -11.92 1.97 -8.07
N VAL A 58 -11.39 2.95 -7.33
CA VAL A 58 -12.20 4.00 -6.71
C VAL A 58 -12.93 4.83 -7.78
N PHE A 59 -12.24 5.26 -8.84
CA PHE A 59 -12.86 6.03 -9.91
C PHE A 59 -13.92 5.21 -10.69
N VAL A 60 -13.62 3.94 -11.00
CA VAL A 60 -14.51 3.00 -11.69
C VAL A 60 -15.78 2.75 -10.88
N ARG A 61 -15.66 2.50 -9.57
CA ARG A 61 -16.82 2.28 -8.70
C ARG A 61 -17.67 3.54 -8.55
N TYR A 62 -17.06 4.73 -8.50
CA TYR A 62 -17.77 6.01 -8.51
C TYR A 62 -18.57 6.20 -9.81
N ALA A 63 -17.93 6.06 -10.96
CA ALA A 63 -18.58 6.20 -12.27
C ALA A 63 -19.72 5.17 -12.45
N ARG A 64 -19.52 3.93 -12.00
CA ARG A 64 -20.56 2.89 -11.95
C ARG A 64 -21.79 3.34 -11.14
N ILE A 65 -21.63 3.85 -9.91
CA ILE A 65 -22.78 4.31 -9.09
C ILE A 65 -23.36 5.67 -9.53
N LYS A 66 -22.63 6.45 -10.33
CA LYS A 66 -23.17 7.63 -11.05
C LYS A 66 -24.06 7.23 -12.24
N GLY A 67 -23.93 5.99 -12.73
CA GLY A 67 -24.69 5.46 -13.87
C GLY A 67 -23.97 5.53 -15.23
N ASP A 68 -22.69 5.92 -15.24
CA ASP A 68 -21.84 5.91 -16.43
C ASP A 68 -21.63 4.47 -16.94
N GLN A 69 -21.48 4.29 -18.25
CA GLN A 69 -21.17 2.98 -18.85
C GLN A 69 -19.65 2.76 -18.78
N VAL A 70 -19.19 2.00 -17.78
CA VAL A 70 -17.75 1.77 -17.54
C VAL A 70 -17.29 0.42 -18.08
N LEU A 71 -16.04 0.34 -18.57
CA LEU A 71 -15.29 -0.91 -18.72
C LEU A 71 -13.88 -0.75 -18.11
N TYR A 72 -13.55 -1.55 -17.10
CA TYR A 72 -12.25 -1.53 -16.42
C TYR A 72 -11.37 -2.71 -16.80
N ILE A 73 -10.24 -2.42 -17.46
CA ILE A 73 -9.31 -3.40 -18.02
C ILE A 73 -7.92 -3.29 -17.36
N CYS A 74 -7.37 -4.43 -16.96
CA CYS A 74 -5.98 -4.56 -16.51
C CYS A 74 -5.48 -5.98 -16.78
N GLY A 75 -4.24 -6.29 -16.41
CA GLY A 75 -3.66 -7.61 -16.56
C GLY A 75 -2.16 -7.60 -16.31
N THR A 76 -1.51 -8.73 -16.49
CA THR A 76 -0.06 -8.88 -16.32
C THR A 76 0.71 -8.55 -17.60
N ASP A 77 1.79 -7.78 -17.45
CA ASP A 77 2.86 -7.70 -18.45
C ASP A 77 3.86 -8.84 -18.20
N GLU A 78 4.00 -9.71 -19.20
CA GLU A 78 4.64 -11.02 -19.07
C GLU A 78 5.93 -11.16 -19.89
N TYR A 79 6.18 -10.28 -20.85
CA TYR A 79 7.23 -10.48 -21.86
C TYR A 79 8.59 -9.87 -21.51
N GLY A 80 9.61 -10.27 -22.28
CA GLY A 80 10.96 -9.69 -22.21
C GLY A 80 11.90 -10.33 -21.18
N THR A 81 13.13 -9.81 -21.16
CA THR A 81 14.30 -10.45 -20.52
C THR A 81 14.14 -10.63 -19.00
N ALA A 82 13.35 -9.78 -18.35
CA ALA A 82 13.17 -9.84 -16.90
C ALA A 82 12.37 -11.10 -16.48
N THR A 83 11.46 -11.57 -17.33
CA THR A 83 10.75 -12.85 -17.14
C THR A 83 11.68 -14.03 -17.42
N GLU A 84 12.39 -14.06 -18.56
CA GLU A 84 13.34 -15.14 -18.89
C GLU A 84 14.38 -15.37 -17.78
N MET A 85 14.91 -14.29 -17.19
CA MET A 85 15.90 -14.36 -16.12
C MET A 85 15.30 -14.80 -14.76
N LYS A 86 14.05 -14.42 -14.47
CA LYS A 86 13.34 -14.88 -13.26
C LYS A 86 13.00 -16.37 -13.37
N ALA A 87 12.53 -16.80 -14.55
CA ALA A 87 12.26 -18.19 -14.90
C ALA A 87 13.51 -19.06 -14.72
N LEU A 88 14.63 -18.64 -15.33
CA LEU A 88 15.93 -19.31 -15.19
C LEU A 88 16.39 -19.40 -13.71
N LYS A 89 16.17 -18.36 -12.91
CA LYS A 89 16.53 -18.34 -11.48
C LYS A 89 15.64 -19.24 -10.62
N GLU A 90 14.38 -19.47 -11.00
CA GLU A 90 13.46 -20.38 -10.30
C GLU A 90 13.42 -21.80 -10.88
N GLY A 91 14.18 -22.08 -11.94
CA GLY A 91 14.22 -23.39 -12.60
C GLY A 91 12.98 -23.71 -13.43
N MET A 92 12.29 -22.68 -13.94
CA MET A 92 11.03 -22.75 -14.67
C MET A 92 11.19 -22.25 -16.11
N THR A 93 10.24 -22.56 -16.98
CA THR A 93 10.06 -21.85 -18.26
C THR A 93 9.42 -20.46 -18.03
N PRO A 94 9.56 -19.52 -18.99
CA PRO A 94 8.86 -18.23 -18.93
C PRO A 94 7.34 -18.39 -18.76
N ALA A 95 6.70 -19.30 -19.50
CA ALA A 95 5.27 -19.53 -19.40
C ALA A 95 4.82 -20.01 -18.01
N GLU A 96 5.57 -20.94 -17.39
CA GLU A 96 5.26 -21.45 -16.04
C GLU A 96 5.41 -20.38 -14.95
N ILE A 97 6.42 -19.50 -15.04
CA ILE A 97 6.56 -18.43 -14.05
C ILE A 97 5.52 -17.32 -14.24
N CYS A 98 5.14 -17.02 -15.49
CA CYS A 98 4.03 -16.13 -15.79
C CYS A 98 2.71 -16.67 -15.23
N GLU A 99 2.40 -17.95 -15.46
CA GLU A 99 1.23 -18.64 -14.89
C GLU A 99 1.21 -18.52 -13.36
N LYS A 100 2.30 -18.93 -12.70
CA LYS A 100 2.47 -18.89 -11.25
C LYS A 100 2.19 -17.51 -10.65
N TYR A 101 2.79 -16.47 -11.24
CA TYR A 101 2.66 -15.12 -10.68
C TYR A 101 1.39 -14.40 -11.15
N TYR A 102 0.80 -14.72 -12.30
CA TYR A 102 -0.52 -14.21 -12.70
C TYR A 102 -1.58 -14.52 -11.65
N HIS A 103 -1.64 -15.77 -11.17
CA HIS A 103 -2.56 -16.16 -10.09
C HIS A 103 -2.23 -15.45 -8.77
N LEU A 104 -0.95 -15.17 -8.49
CA LEU A 104 -0.55 -14.39 -7.32
C LEU A 104 -1.00 -12.92 -7.42
N HIS A 105 -0.79 -12.25 -8.56
CA HIS A 105 -1.32 -10.90 -8.80
C HIS A 105 -2.84 -10.86 -8.68
N LYS A 106 -3.54 -11.79 -9.33
CA LYS A 106 -5.00 -11.89 -9.25
C LYS A 106 -5.47 -12.09 -7.81
N GLY A 107 -4.92 -13.05 -7.06
CA GLY A 107 -5.29 -13.29 -5.67
C GLY A 107 -5.06 -12.08 -4.76
N ILE A 108 -4.00 -11.31 -5.01
CA ILE A 108 -3.74 -10.04 -4.30
C ILE A 108 -4.80 -8.99 -4.62
N TYR A 109 -5.14 -8.80 -5.90
CA TYR A 109 -6.12 -7.78 -6.30
C TYR A 109 -7.56 -8.16 -5.94
N ASP A 110 -7.89 -9.46 -5.99
CA ASP A 110 -9.15 -10.00 -5.48
C ASP A 110 -9.28 -9.76 -3.96
N TRP A 111 -8.20 -9.96 -3.19
CA TRP A 111 -8.19 -9.65 -1.74
C TRP A 111 -8.32 -8.15 -1.47
N PHE A 112 -7.69 -7.29 -2.27
CA PHE A 112 -7.90 -5.83 -2.24
C PHE A 112 -9.27 -5.38 -2.79
N ASN A 113 -10.13 -6.32 -3.21
CA ASN A 113 -11.46 -6.07 -3.78
C ASN A 113 -11.39 -5.09 -4.97
N ILE A 114 -10.48 -5.36 -5.92
CA ILE A 114 -10.35 -4.59 -7.17
C ILE A 114 -11.28 -5.21 -8.23
N GLU A 115 -12.19 -4.40 -8.77
CA GLU A 115 -13.34 -4.85 -9.56
C GLU A 115 -13.15 -4.63 -11.07
N PHE A 116 -12.12 -5.28 -11.62
CA PHE A 116 -11.87 -5.33 -13.06
C PHE A 116 -13.04 -6.02 -13.80
N ASP A 117 -13.42 -5.51 -14.97
CA ASP A 117 -14.29 -6.25 -15.91
C ASP A 117 -13.50 -7.33 -16.66
N ASN A 118 -12.18 -7.14 -16.82
CA ASN A 118 -11.24 -8.23 -17.11
C ASN A 118 -9.86 -7.95 -16.48
N PHE A 119 -9.27 -8.97 -15.84
CA PHE A 119 -7.86 -9.01 -15.47
C PHE A 119 -7.18 -10.07 -16.34
N GLY A 120 -6.57 -9.65 -17.46
CA GLY A 120 -6.01 -10.53 -18.46
C GLY A 120 -4.48 -10.65 -18.42
N ARG A 121 -3.90 -11.00 -19.57
CA ARG A 121 -2.47 -11.35 -19.73
C ARG A 121 -1.98 -10.90 -21.10
N THR A 122 -0.74 -10.41 -21.20
CA THR A 122 -0.14 -10.09 -22.50
C THR A 122 0.26 -11.32 -23.32
N SER A 123 0.54 -12.49 -22.73
CA SER A 123 1.02 -13.67 -23.47
C SER A 123 -0.08 -14.45 -24.22
N THR A 124 -0.85 -13.80 -25.11
CA THR A 124 -2.02 -14.40 -25.78
C THR A 124 -1.98 -14.31 -27.31
N PRO A 125 -2.70 -15.18 -28.05
CA PRO A 125 -2.78 -15.08 -29.52
C PRO A 125 -3.32 -13.73 -30.00
N ASN A 126 -4.30 -13.16 -29.30
CA ASN A 126 -4.86 -11.84 -29.60
C ASN A 126 -3.82 -10.69 -29.42
N GLN A 127 -2.87 -10.82 -28.49
CA GLN A 127 -1.73 -9.90 -28.40
C GLN A 127 -0.88 -9.97 -29.66
N THR A 128 -0.55 -11.19 -30.11
CA THR A 128 0.26 -11.38 -31.30
C THR A 128 -0.43 -10.83 -32.54
N GLU A 129 -1.73 -11.08 -32.71
CA GLU A 129 -2.53 -10.57 -33.82
C GLU A 129 -2.53 -9.03 -33.87
N ILE A 130 -2.94 -8.36 -32.78
CA ILE A 130 -3.12 -6.89 -32.76
C ILE A 130 -1.77 -6.17 -32.83
N THR A 131 -0.73 -6.69 -32.15
CA THR A 131 0.63 -6.12 -32.23
C THR A 131 1.19 -6.21 -33.64
N GLN A 132 0.97 -7.33 -34.32
CA GLN A 132 1.40 -7.49 -35.72
C GLN A 132 0.58 -6.63 -36.69
N ASP A 133 -0.72 -6.39 -36.42
CA ASP A 133 -1.57 -5.49 -37.21
C ASP A 133 -1.10 -4.02 -37.09
N ILE A 134 -0.92 -3.52 -35.86
CA ILE A 134 -0.39 -2.18 -35.59
C ILE A 134 0.99 -1.99 -36.23
N PHE A 135 1.89 -2.98 -36.08
CA PHE A 135 3.20 -2.94 -36.73
C PHE A 135 3.10 -2.89 -38.27
N LYS A 136 2.26 -3.73 -38.89
CA LYS A 136 2.09 -3.75 -40.36
C LYS A 136 1.55 -2.41 -40.87
N LYS A 137 0.65 -1.77 -40.13
CA LYS A 137 0.11 -0.44 -40.46
C LYS A 137 1.16 0.66 -40.31
N LEU A 138 1.92 0.69 -39.21
CA LEU A 138 3.06 1.60 -39.04
C LEU A 138 4.10 1.44 -40.15
N HIS A 139 4.40 0.20 -40.55
CA HIS A 139 5.34 -0.10 -41.63
C HIS A 139 4.82 0.37 -43.00
N ALA A 140 3.57 0.05 -43.34
CA ALA A 140 2.93 0.47 -44.59
C ALA A 140 2.79 2.00 -44.71
N ASN A 141 2.54 2.69 -43.58
CA ASN A 141 2.47 4.14 -43.49
C ASN A 141 3.85 4.83 -43.44
N GLY A 142 4.95 4.07 -43.49
CA GLY A 142 6.32 4.60 -43.57
C GLY A 142 6.92 5.08 -42.24
N TYR A 143 6.33 4.71 -41.10
CA TYR A 143 6.75 5.12 -39.74
C TYR A 143 7.69 4.12 -39.05
N THR A 144 8.38 3.27 -39.82
CA THR A 144 9.39 2.34 -39.29
C THR A 144 10.62 2.28 -40.19
N SER A 145 11.79 2.22 -39.59
CA SER A 145 13.07 1.98 -40.26
C SER A 145 13.72 0.66 -39.80
N ILE A 146 14.62 0.12 -40.63
CA ILE A 146 15.51 -0.99 -40.28
C ILE A 146 16.93 -0.45 -40.19
N ASP A 147 17.65 -0.80 -39.14
CA ASP A 147 19.07 -0.50 -38.98
C ASP A 147 19.80 -1.70 -38.35
N THR A 148 21.12 -1.60 -38.23
CA THR A 148 21.97 -2.59 -37.58
C THR A 148 22.59 -2.04 -36.29
N LEU A 149 22.56 -2.84 -35.22
CA LEU A 149 23.23 -2.55 -33.95
C LEU A 149 24.31 -3.60 -33.71
N ASP A 150 25.51 -3.16 -33.37
CA ASP A 150 26.57 -4.04 -32.87
C ASP A 150 26.32 -4.37 -31.40
N GLN A 151 26.26 -5.65 -31.07
CA GLN A 151 25.94 -6.15 -29.73
C GLN A 151 26.88 -7.30 -29.34
N LEU A 152 27.13 -7.45 -28.04
CA LEU A 152 27.94 -8.55 -27.53
C LEU A 152 27.12 -9.86 -27.45
N HIS A 153 27.61 -10.90 -28.11
CA HIS A 153 27.00 -12.22 -28.16
C HIS A 153 27.85 -13.25 -27.43
N CYS A 154 27.29 -13.90 -26.40
CA CYS A 154 27.94 -15.02 -25.74
C CYS A 154 27.73 -16.30 -26.55
N GLY A 155 28.81 -16.89 -27.09
CA GLY A 155 28.73 -18.16 -27.81
C GLY A 155 28.30 -19.34 -26.92
N THR A 156 28.71 -19.35 -25.64
CA THR A 156 28.39 -20.43 -24.69
C THR A 156 26.93 -20.40 -24.21
N CYS A 157 26.32 -19.22 -24.10
CA CYS A 157 24.91 -19.07 -23.74
C CYS A 157 23.98 -18.96 -24.97
N ASP A 158 24.54 -19.03 -26.18
CA ASP A 158 23.89 -18.80 -27.48
C ASP A 158 22.87 -17.65 -27.48
N LYS A 159 23.32 -16.47 -27.04
CA LYS A 159 22.49 -15.26 -27.01
C LYS A 159 23.30 -13.95 -27.00
N PHE A 160 22.64 -12.90 -27.46
CA PHE A 160 23.05 -11.52 -27.22
C PHE A 160 22.90 -11.15 -25.73
N LEU A 161 23.79 -10.28 -25.26
CA LEU A 161 23.87 -9.82 -23.88
C LEU A 161 23.39 -8.37 -23.80
N ALA A 162 22.37 -8.12 -22.98
CA ALA A 162 22.09 -6.79 -22.49
C ALA A 162 23.20 -6.34 -21.52
N ASP A 163 23.42 -5.03 -21.40
CA ASP A 163 24.58 -4.41 -20.76
C ASP A 163 24.86 -4.91 -19.34
N ARG A 164 23.81 -5.09 -18.53
CA ARG A 164 23.82 -5.68 -17.17
C ARG A 164 24.32 -7.15 -17.10
N PHE A 165 24.48 -7.82 -18.23
CA PHE A 165 25.06 -9.17 -18.33
C PHE A 165 26.45 -9.16 -18.98
N VAL A 166 27.02 -7.98 -19.21
CA VAL A 166 28.41 -7.78 -19.60
C VAL A 166 29.14 -7.08 -18.46
N PHE A 167 30.30 -7.61 -18.10
CA PHE A 167 31.28 -6.93 -17.25
C PHE A 167 32.66 -7.00 -17.90
N GLY A 168 33.56 -6.06 -17.62
CA GLY A 168 34.89 -6.05 -18.23
C GLY A 168 35.73 -4.84 -17.83
N ILE A 169 36.85 -4.64 -18.53
CA ILE A 169 37.79 -3.56 -18.25
C ILE A 169 37.30 -2.26 -18.90
N CYS A 170 37.05 -1.24 -18.09
CA CYS A 170 36.62 0.09 -18.54
C CYS A 170 37.66 0.75 -19.46
N PRO A 171 37.29 1.15 -20.70
CA PRO A 171 38.19 1.77 -21.67
C PRO A 171 38.70 3.17 -21.26
N HIS A 172 38.18 3.74 -20.17
CA HIS A 172 38.50 5.11 -19.75
C HIS A 172 39.30 5.20 -18.44
N CYS A 173 39.30 4.17 -17.60
CA CYS A 173 40.00 4.20 -16.31
C CYS A 173 40.63 2.87 -15.88
N GLY A 174 40.54 1.82 -16.70
CA GLY A 174 41.12 0.51 -16.41
C GLY A 174 40.53 -0.20 -15.18
N TYR A 175 39.30 0.16 -14.77
CA TYR A 175 38.55 -0.63 -13.79
C TYR A 175 38.14 -1.95 -14.41
N ASP A 176 38.49 -3.06 -13.80
CA ASP A 176 38.40 -4.43 -14.32
C ASP A 176 37.04 -5.12 -14.14
N ASP A 177 36.11 -4.46 -13.44
CA ASP A 177 34.74 -4.92 -13.19
C ASP A 177 33.69 -3.84 -13.52
N ALA A 178 33.86 -3.17 -14.66
CA ALA A 178 32.90 -2.21 -15.17
C ALA A 178 31.76 -2.90 -15.91
N ARG A 179 30.51 -2.48 -15.63
CA ARG A 179 29.29 -2.97 -16.27
C ARG A 179 29.17 -2.44 -17.71
N GLY A 180 28.40 -3.13 -18.55
CA GLY A 180 28.21 -2.75 -19.95
C GLY A 180 27.60 -1.37 -20.19
N ASP A 181 26.89 -0.80 -19.21
CA ASP A 181 26.21 0.49 -19.28
C ASP A 181 26.98 1.62 -18.59
N GLN A 182 27.70 1.31 -17.51
CA GLN A 182 28.39 2.29 -16.69
C GLN A 182 29.59 1.69 -15.94
N CYS A 183 30.70 2.42 -15.93
CA CYS A 183 31.84 2.11 -15.08
C CYS A 183 31.68 2.75 -13.70
N ASP A 184 31.27 1.98 -12.69
CA ASP A 184 31.00 2.48 -11.33
C ASP A 184 32.20 3.22 -10.68
N LYS A 185 33.44 2.82 -10.98
CA LYS A 185 34.66 3.49 -10.46
C LYS A 185 34.86 4.94 -10.95
N CYS A 186 34.35 5.31 -12.14
CA CYS A 186 34.51 6.66 -12.70
C CYS A 186 33.20 7.34 -13.08
N GLY A 187 32.06 6.67 -12.88
CA GLY A 187 30.71 7.16 -13.18
C GLY A 187 30.38 7.31 -14.68
N LYS A 188 31.34 7.07 -15.58
CA LYS A 188 31.15 7.31 -17.02
C LYS A 188 30.31 6.19 -17.65
N LEU A 189 29.27 6.62 -18.37
CA LEU A 189 28.48 5.77 -19.26
C LEU A 189 29.31 5.32 -20.46
N ILE A 190 29.10 4.08 -20.89
CA ILE A 190 29.80 3.41 -21.99
C ILE A 190 28.82 2.47 -22.69
N ASP A 191 29.05 2.15 -23.97
CA ASP A 191 28.35 1.03 -24.62
C ASP A 191 29.08 -0.27 -24.32
N ALA A 192 28.36 -1.38 -24.14
CA ALA A 192 28.97 -2.65 -23.73
C ALA A 192 30.04 -3.17 -24.71
N VAL A 193 29.92 -2.86 -26.00
CA VAL A 193 30.92 -3.17 -27.05
C VAL A 193 32.26 -2.44 -26.89
N GLN A 194 32.30 -1.37 -26.08
CA GLN A 194 33.53 -0.61 -25.79
C GLN A 194 34.35 -1.20 -24.62
N LEU A 195 33.80 -2.16 -23.88
CA LEU A 195 34.54 -2.82 -22.78
C LEU A 195 35.74 -3.60 -23.32
N ILE A 196 36.90 -3.42 -22.68
CA ILE A 196 38.10 -4.19 -22.95
C ILE A 196 37.99 -5.54 -22.23
N SER A 197 38.28 -6.65 -22.91
CA SER A 197 38.14 -8.01 -22.36
C SER A 197 36.78 -8.29 -21.70
N PRO A 198 35.65 -8.09 -22.42
CA PRO A 198 34.32 -8.27 -21.87
C PRO A 198 34.06 -9.73 -21.49
N LYS A 199 33.14 -9.96 -20.56
CA LYS A 199 32.74 -11.27 -20.06
C LYS A 199 31.24 -11.35 -19.85
N CYS A 200 30.67 -12.52 -20.14
CA CYS A 200 29.27 -12.83 -19.86
C CYS A 200 29.07 -13.07 -18.36
N HIS A 201 28.22 -12.28 -17.69
CA HIS A 201 27.90 -12.45 -16.26
C HIS A 201 27.25 -13.81 -15.92
N ILE A 202 26.75 -14.54 -16.93
CA ILE A 202 26.02 -15.81 -16.75
C ILE A 202 26.96 -17.03 -16.76
N CYS A 203 28.09 -16.97 -17.48
CA CYS A 203 28.99 -18.12 -17.64
C CYS A 203 30.50 -17.75 -17.67
N SER A 204 30.84 -16.49 -17.41
CA SER A 204 32.19 -15.90 -17.45
C SER A 204 32.95 -15.99 -18.79
N ALA A 205 32.37 -16.57 -19.84
CA ALA A 205 32.98 -16.64 -21.16
C ALA A 205 33.00 -15.27 -21.86
N THR A 206 34.06 -15.01 -22.63
CA THR A 206 34.21 -13.82 -23.47
C THR A 206 33.14 -13.80 -24.57
N PRO A 207 32.26 -12.78 -24.64
CA PRO A 207 31.37 -12.60 -25.77
C PRO A 207 32.10 -11.96 -26.96
N VAL A 208 31.57 -12.15 -28.16
CA VAL A 208 32.07 -11.52 -29.39
C VAL A 208 31.08 -10.47 -29.88
N VAL A 209 31.57 -9.38 -30.48
CA VAL A 209 30.68 -8.42 -31.16
C VAL A 209 30.04 -9.12 -32.36
N LYS A 210 28.72 -9.02 -32.48
CA LYS A 210 27.94 -9.39 -33.67
C LYS A 210 27.02 -8.24 -34.05
N THR A 211 27.00 -7.90 -35.33
CA THR A 211 26.04 -6.98 -35.93
C THR A 211 24.66 -7.64 -36.00
N SER A 212 23.63 -6.96 -35.53
CA SER A 212 22.25 -7.48 -35.39
C SER A 212 21.26 -6.53 -36.06
N LYS A 213 20.37 -7.03 -36.93
CA LYS A 213 19.31 -6.21 -37.56
C LYS A 213 18.20 -5.88 -36.57
N HIS A 214 17.72 -4.65 -36.58
CA HIS A 214 16.64 -4.18 -35.71
C HIS A 214 15.65 -3.27 -36.44
N LEU A 215 14.38 -3.42 -36.11
CA LEU A 215 13.30 -2.50 -36.48
C LEU A 215 13.17 -1.38 -35.44
N PHE A 216 12.90 -0.18 -35.93
CA PHE A 216 12.65 1.03 -35.17
C PHE A 216 11.28 1.60 -35.55
N VAL A 217 10.63 2.31 -34.62
CA VAL A 217 9.54 3.25 -34.95
C VAL A 217 10.16 4.64 -35.06
N ASP A 218 9.85 5.34 -36.15
CA ASP A 218 10.39 6.64 -36.50
C ASP A 218 9.55 7.77 -35.86
N LEU A 219 9.66 7.93 -34.52
CA LEU A 219 8.87 8.90 -33.75
C LEU A 219 9.15 10.35 -34.13
N ASP A 220 10.35 10.64 -34.64
CA ASP A 220 10.73 11.91 -35.24
C ASP A 220 9.77 12.31 -36.37
N ARG A 221 9.34 11.35 -37.19
CA ARG A 221 8.42 11.53 -38.33
C ARG A 221 6.95 11.63 -37.89
N LEU A 222 6.69 11.45 -36.59
CA LEU A 222 5.37 11.57 -35.95
C LEU A 222 5.28 12.78 -35.02
N SER A 223 6.38 13.50 -34.76
CA SER A 223 6.50 14.51 -33.70
C SER A 223 5.37 15.53 -33.71
N ASP A 224 5.14 16.22 -34.83
CA ASP A 224 4.09 17.24 -34.99
C ASP A 224 2.69 16.72 -34.64
N LYS A 225 2.38 15.47 -34.99
CA LYS A 225 1.07 14.84 -34.71
C LYS A 225 0.92 14.50 -33.23
N VAL A 226 2.00 14.05 -32.60
CA VAL A 226 2.01 13.65 -31.18
C VAL A 226 2.04 14.88 -30.29
N GLU A 227 2.75 15.94 -30.67
CA GLU A 227 2.68 17.26 -30.02
C GLU A 227 1.27 17.85 -30.12
N ALA A 228 0.65 17.85 -31.30
CA ALA A 228 -0.73 18.31 -31.47
C ALA A 228 -1.74 17.49 -30.64
N PHE A 229 -1.52 16.17 -30.48
CA PHE A 229 -2.30 15.33 -29.58
C PHE A 229 -2.08 15.70 -28.09
N VAL A 230 -0.82 15.77 -27.65
CA VAL A 230 -0.46 16.09 -26.25
C VAL A 230 -1.01 17.45 -25.84
N GLU A 231 -0.86 18.48 -26.68
CA GLU A 231 -1.39 19.81 -26.39
C GLU A 231 -2.91 19.84 -26.42
N LYS A 232 -3.58 19.23 -27.42
CA LYS A 232 -5.05 19.13 -27.46
C LYS A 232 -5.61 18.48 -26.19
N SER A 233 -5.00 17.39 -25.72
CA SER A 233 -5.44 16.69 -24.50
C SER A 233 -5.11 17.50 -23.24
N ALA A 234 -3.90 18.06 -23.14
CA ALA A 234 -3.45 18.84 -21.99
C ALA A 234 -4.14 20.21 -21.83
N THR A 235 -4.79 20.74 -22.88
CA THR A 235 -5.57 21.98 -22.83
C THR A 235 -7.08 21.78 -23.03
N ALA A 236 -7.58 20.54 -23.00
CA ALA A 236 -9.01 20.28 -23.10
C ALA A 236 -9.78 20.90 -21.91
N PRO A 237 -11.02 21.42 -22.08
CA PRO A 237 -11.79 22.00 -20.98
C PRO A 237 -12.05 21.03 -19.81
N ASN A 238 -12.20 19.74 -20.13
CA ASN A 238 -12.37 18.65 -19.16
C ASN A 238 -11.06 17.86 -18.98
N ASN A 239 -9.90 18.53 -19.03
CA ASN A 239 -8.61 17.85 -18.88
C ASN A 239 -8.45 17.31 -17.45
N HIS A 240 -8.15 16.00 -17.34
CA HIS A 240 -7.82 15.31 -16.08
C HIS A 240 -6.42 14.64 -16.13
N TRP A 241 -5.55 15.09 -17.04
CA TRP A 241 -4.11 14.79 -16.99
C TRP A 241 -3.53 15.46 -15.75
N SER A 242 -2.91 14.66 -14.89
CA SER A 242 -2.22 15.18 -13.71
C SER A 242 -1.03 16.07 -14.10
N ALA A 243 -0.64 16.99 -13.21
CA ALA A 243 0.38 18.00 -13.52
C ALA A 243 1.75 17.39 -13.86
N ASN A 244 2.13 16.31 -13.16
CA ASN A 244 3.30 15.50 -13.46
C ASN A 244 3.22 14.83 -14.85
N ALA A 245 2.05 14.28 -15.24
CA ALA A 245 1.86 13.66 -16.54
C ALA A 245 2.05 14.66 -17.69
N THR A 246 1.40 15.83 -17.55
CA THR A 246 1.52 16.95 -18.50
C THR A 246 2.95 17.46 -18.61
N ALA A 247 3.66 17.62 -17.47
CA ALA A 247 5.05 18.07 -17.45
C ALA A 247 6.01 17.06 -18.10
N ILE A 248 5.85 15.76 -17.82
CA ILE A 248 6.67 14.69 -18.42
C ILE A 248 6.44 14.60 -19.93
N ALA A 249 5.18 14.64 -20.38
CA ALA A 249 4.85 14.61 -21.81
C ALA A 249 5.46 15.79 -22.57
N ARG A 250 5.25 17.03 -22.10
CA ARG A 250 5.85 18.24 -22.70
C ARG A 250 7.38 18.22 -22.66
N SER A 251 7.99 17.65 -21.62
CA SER A 251 9.44 17.47 -21.54
C SER A 251 9.98 16.53 -22.61
N TRP A 252 9.28 15.44 -22.90
CA TRP A 252 9.62 14.51 -24.00
C TRP A 252 9.50 15.19 -25.38
N ILE A 253 8.39 15.86 -25.67
CA ILE A 253 8.21 16.61 -26.92
C ILE A 253 9.33 17.65 -27.09
N LYS A 254 9.58 18.49 -26.08
CA LYS A 254 10.61 19.52 -26.08
C LYS A 254 12.03 18.99 -26.24
N SER A 255 12.29 17.75 -25.87
CA SER A 255 13.61 17.11 -26.04
C SER A 255 13.87 16.65 -27.48
N GLY A 256 12.83 16.66 -28.34
CA GLY A 256 12.84 16.03 -29.66
C GLY A 256 12.50 14.55 -29.54
N LEU A 257 11.53 14.09 -30.35
CA LEU A 257 11.28 12.66 -30.48
C LEU A 257 12.30 12.06 -31.46
N GLU A 258 12.96 10.98 -31.05
CA GLU A 258 13.91 10.23 -31.86
C GLU A 258 13.35 8.84 -32.17
N ARG A 259 13.82 8.20 -33.25
CA ARG A 259 13.52 6.80 -33.52
C ARG A 259 13.84 5.86 -32.33
N ARG A 260 12.98 4.86 -32.09
CA ARG A 260 13.13 3.91 -30.96
C ARG A 260 13.12 2.46 -31.44
N CYS A 261 14.11 1.67 -31.01
CA CYS A 261 14.23 0.26 -31.40
C CYS A 261 13.13 -0.60 -30.74
N ILE A 262 12.24 -1.14 -31.57
CA ILE A 262 11.06 -1.93 -31.14
C ILE A 262 11.27 -3.45 -31.22
N THR A 263 12.50 -3.94 -31.39
CA THR A 263 12.80 -5.38 -31.49
C THR A 263 13.95 -5.82 -30.59
N ARG A 264 13.92 -7.07 -30.11
CA ARG A 264 14.98 -7.67 -29.28
C ARG A 264 15.24 -9.13 -29.65
N ASP A 265 16.49 -9.54 -29.47
CA ASP A 265 16.96 -10.92 -29.64
C ASP A 265 16.68 -11.72 -28.36
N LEU A 266 15.39 -12.00 -28.12
CA LEU A 266 14.88 -12.80 -27.02
C LEU A 266 13.96 -13.90 -27.59
N LYS A 267 13.70 -14.95 -26.79
CA LYS A 267 12.78 -16.03 -27.19
C LYS A 267 11.39 -15.86 -26.57
N TRP A 268 11.26 -15.06 -25.51
CA TRP A 268 10.00 -14.75 -24.85
C TRP A 268 9.50 -13.32 -25.15
N GLY A 269 8.66 -13.20 -26.17
CA GLY A 269 8.03 -11.95 -26.62
C GLY A 269 7.09 -12.21 -27.81
N THR A 270 6.36 -11.18 -28.24
CA THR A 270 5.52 -11.26 -29.45
C THR A 270 6.40 -11.37 -30.72
N PRO A 271 6.21 -12.38 -31.60
CA PRO A 271 7.07 -12.58 -32.77
C PRO A 271 6.87 -11.53 -33.86
N VAL A 272 7.96 -11.15 -34.54
CA VAL A 272 7.98 -10.13 -35.61
C VAL A 272 7.55 -10.75 -36.95
N PRO A 273 6.59 -10.16 -37.70
CA PRO A 273 6.08 -10.72 -38.95
C PRO A 273 6.87 -10.20 -40.17
N MET A 274 8.18 -10.40 -40.19
CA MET A 274 9.08 -9.88 -41.24
C MET A 274 10.24 -10.84 -41.52
N GLU A 275 10.62 -10.96 -42.79
CA GLU A 275 11.75 -11.78 -43.25
C GLU A 275 13.08 -11.29 -42.64
N GLY A 276 13.88 -12.23 -42.12
CA GLY A 276 15.12 -11.96 -41.39
C GLY A 276 14.93 -11.58 -39.92
N PHE A 277 13.70 -11.66 -39.39
CA PHE A 277 13.37 -11.42 -37.98
C PHE A 277 12.77 -12.66 -37.26
N GLU A 278 12.91 -13.86 -37.83
CA GLU A 278 12.29 -15.11 -37.35
C GLU A 278 12.74 -15.53 -35.95
N ASN A 279 13.93 -15.07 -35.53
CA ASN A 279 14.51 -15.32 -34.21
C ASN A 279 14.45 -14.08 -33.29
N LYS A 280 13.60 -13.10 -33.61
CA LYS A 280 13.44 -11.84 -32.89
C LYS A 280 11.99 -11.63 -32.47
N VAL A 281 11.82 -10.93 -31.36
CA VAL A 281 10.53 -10.53 -30.82
C VAL A 281 10.43 -9.02 -30.74
N PHE A 282 9.21 -8.50 -30.67
CA PHE A 282 8.99 -7.10 -30.31
C PHE A 282 9.52 -6.81 -28.90
N TYR A 283 9.93 -5.56 -28.70
CA TYR A 283 10.36 -5.06 -27.40
C TYR A 283 9.14 -4.78 -26.53
N VAL A 284 9.12 -5.29 -25.31
CA VAL A 284 7.98 -5.19 -24.38
C VAL A 284 7.40 -3.77 -24.22
N TRP A 285 8.22 -2.71 -24.29
CA TRP A 285 7.73 -1.33 -24.20
C TRP A 285 7.08 -0.77 -25.49
N PHE A 286 7.04 -1.55 -26.58
CA PHE A 286 6.19 -1.30 -27.75
C PHE A 286 4.83 -2.00 -27.61
N ASP A 287 4.81 -3.26 -27.17
CA ASP A 287 3.58 -4.07 -27.19
C ASP A 287 2.85 -4.22 -25.84
N ALA A 288 3.45 -3.92 -24.69
CA ALA A 288 2.74 -3.95 -23.41
C ALA A 288 1.51 -3.02 -23.36
N PRO A 289 1.51 -1.78 -23.91
CA PRO A 289 0.29 -0.98 -24.02
C PRO A 289 -0.77 -1.57 -24.97
N ILE A 290 -0.34 -2.28 -26.02
CA ILE A 290 -1.24 -3.06 -26.91
C ILE A 290 -1.92 -4.20 -26.12
N GLY A 291 -1.35 -4.59 -24.97
CA GLY A 291 -1.97 -5.45 -23.96
C GLY A 291 -3.38 -5.01 -23.54
N TYR A 292 -3.67 -3.71 -23.43
CA TYR A 292 -5.04 -3.28 -23.09
C TYR A 292 -6.07 -3.67 -24.16
N LEU A 293 -5.68 -3.55 -25.43
CA LEU A 293 -6.51 -3.88 -26.59
C LEU A 293 -6.72 -5.40 -26.67
N SER A 294 -5.64 -6.18 -26.51
CA SER A 294 -5.70 -7.64 -26.59
C SER A 294 -6.43 -8.27 -25.41
N ILE A 295 -6.28 -7.74 -24.20
CA ILE A 295 -7.09 -8.15 -23.02
C ILE A 295 -8.57 -7.81 -23.23
N THR A 296 -8.88 -6.72 -23.93
CA THR A 296 -10.27 -6.38 -24.30
C THR A 296 -10.82 -7.32 -25.37
N LYS A 297 -10.03 -7.67 -26.40
CA LYS A 297 -10.41 -8.70 -27.40
C LYS A 297 -10.59 -10.09 -26.77
N ASN A 298 -9.78 -10.43 -25.77
CA ASN A 298 -9.95 -11.65 -24.97
C ASN A 298 -11.27 -11.67 -24.15
N LEU A 299 -11.86 -10.51 -23.84
CA LEU A 299 -13.15 -10.41 -23.12
C LEU A 299 -14.36 -10.38 -24.06
N LEU A 300 -14.25 -9.66 -25.19
CA LEU A 300 -15.39 -9.26 -26.04
C LEU A 300 -15.41 -9.92 -27.43
N GLY A 301 -14.37 -10.66 -27.81
CA GLY A 301 -14.15 -11.01 -29.22
C GLY A 301 -13.97 -9.74 -30.06
N ASP A 302 -14.41 -9.76 -31.31
CA ASP A 302 -14.20 -8.66 -32.26
C ASP A 302 -14.90 -7.34 -31.87
N ASP A 303 -15.86 -7.39 -30.95
CA ASP A 303 -16.54 -6.21 -30.38
C ASP A 303 -15.63 -5.27 -29.57
N TRP A 304 -14.37 -5.65 -29.30
CA TRP A 304 -13.36 -4.78 -28.68
C TRP A 304 -13.17 -3.44 -29.42
N VAL A 305 -13.37 -3.41 -30.73
CA VAL A 305 -13.26 -2.19 -31.55
C VAL A 305 -14.28 -1.13 -31.16
N LYS A 306 -15.44 -1.52 -30.60
CA LYS A 306 -16.45 -0.56 -30.10
C LYS A 306 -15.93 0.31 -28.96
N TRP A 307 -14.92 -0.17 -28.22
CA TRP A 307 -14.22 0.58 -27.18
C TRP A 307 -12.96 1.26 -27.71
N TRP A 308 -12.10 0.51 -28.42
CA TRP A 308 -10.75 0.95 -28.78
C TRP A 308 -10.61 1.61 -30.14
N LYS A 309 -11.68 1.68 -30.95
CA LYS A 309 -11.72 2.37 -32.25
C LYS A 309 -12.99 3.21 -32.38
N ASN A 310 -13.27 4.01 -31.36
CA ASN A 310 -14.51 4.78 -31.20
C ASN A 310 -14.28 6.12 -30.44
N PRO A 311 -13.32 6.96 -30.86
CA PRO A 311 -12.85 8.14 -30.11
C PRO A 311 -13.93 9.20 -29.89
N ASP A 312 -14.98 9.24 -30.71
CA ASP A 312 -16.05 10.24 -30.61
C ASP A 312 -17.11 9.91 -29.55
N ASN A 313 -17.12 8.68 -29.02
CA ASN A 313 -18.14 8.16 -28.10
C ASN A 313 -17.56 7.45 -26.87
N VAL A 314 -16.22 7.38 -26.73
CA VAL A 314 -15.52 6.72 -25.61
C VAL A 314 -14.48 7.66 -24.99
N GLU A 315 -14.51 7.78 -23.67
CA GLU A 315 -13.49 8.48 -22.89
C GLU A 315 -12.51 7.48 -22.26
N LEU A 316 -11.25 7.49 -22.68
CA LEU A 316 -10.18 6.64 -22.15
C LEU A 316 -9.42 7.32 -21.00
N TYR A 317 -9.46 6.70 -19.82
CA TYR A 317 -8.70 7.06 -18.63
C TYR A 317 -7.57 6.03 -18.37
N HIS A 318 -6.33 6.50 -18.21
CA HIS A 318 -5.18 5.69 -17.79
C HIS A 318 -4.73 6.04 -16.38
N PHE A 319 -4.71 5.07 -15.46
CA PHE A 319 -4.18 5.20 -14.10
C PHE A 319 -2.82 4.52 -13.98
N LEU A 320 -1.80 5.29 -13.59
CA LEU A 320 -0.41 4.83 -13.65
C LEU A 320 0.51 5.57 -12.67
N GLY A 321 1.64 4.96 -12.31
CA GLY A 321 2.75 5.69 -11.67
C GLY A 321 3.53 6.52 -12.71
N LYS A 322 4.08 7.67 -12.28
CA LYS A 322 4.80 8.65 -13.14
C LYS A 322 5.80 8.06 -14.15
N ASP A 323 6.49 6.98 -13.82
CA ASP A 323 7.47 6.32 -14.71
C ASP A 323 6.85 5.80 -16.02
N ASN A 324 5.55 5.47 -16.01
CA ASN A 324 4.83 4.96 -17.17
C ASN A 324 4.26 6.07 -18.07
N VAL A 325 4.31 7.35 -17.67
CA VAL A 325 3.67 8.47 -18.40
C VAL A 325 4.12 8.51 -19.86
N ALA A 326 5.43 8.59 -20.12
CA ALA A 326 5.94 8.79 -21.49
C ALA A 326 5.52 7.67 -22.46
N PHE A 327 5.30 6.45 -21.95
CA PHE A 327 4.81 5.34 -22.76
C PHE A 327 3.34 5.51 -23.15
N HIS A 328 2.53 6.16 -22.32
CA HIS A 328 1.09 6.35 -22.51
C HIS A 328 0.72 7.73 -23.08
N SER A 329 1.57 8.75 -22.94
CA SER A 329 1.37 10.09 -23.50
C SER A 329 2.08 10.33 -24.83
N VAL A 330 3.16 9.59 -25.13
CA VAL A 330 3.98 9.76 -26.33
C VAL A 330 4.09 8.46 -27.12
N MET A 331 4.71 7.41 -26.56
CA MET A 331 5.08 6.20 -27.34
C MET A 331 3.87 5.47 -27.95
N PHE A 332 2.86 5.16 -27.13
CA PHE A 332 1.69 4.40 -27.57
C PHE A 332 0.75 5.25 -28.46
N PRO A 333 0.39 6.50 -28.10
CA PRO A 333 -0.34 7.38 -29.02
C PRO A 333 0.37 7.59 -30.37
N ALA A 334 1.71 7.67 -30.40
CA ALA A 334 2.45 7.72 -31.66
C ALA A 334 2.25 6.46 -32.52
N CYS A 335 2.19 5.28 -31.89
CA CYS A 335 1.91 4.01 -32.58
C CYS A 335 0.46 3.96 -33.11
N GLU A 336 -0.51 4.42 -32.33
CA GLU A 336 -1.94 4.48 -32.72
C GLU A 336 -2.20 5.49 -33.85
N ILE A 337 -1.66 6.72 -33.72
CA ILE A 337 -1.70 7.79 -34.71
C ILE A 337 -0.96 7.37 -36.00
N GLY A 338 0.20 6.71 -35.87
CA GLY A 338 0.99 6.22 -37.00
C GLY A 338 0.37 5.02 -37.70
N ALA A 339 -0.41 4.19 -37.00
CA ALA A 339 -1.22 3.13 -37.61
C ALA A 339 -2.44 3.69 -38.37
N ASN A 340 -2.96 4.86 -37.95
CA ASN A 340 -4.03 5.61 -38.62
C ASN A 340 -5.31 4.79 -38.86
N ASP A 341 -5.79 4.12 -37.79
CA ASP A 341 -6.84 3.09 -37.86
C ASP A 341 -7.99 3.35 -36.86
N GLY A 342 -8.34 4.63 -36.67
CA GLY A 342 -9.49 5.07 -35.89
C GLY A 342 -9.42 4.88 -34.37
N TYR A 343 -8.21 4.68 -33.81
CA TYR A 343 -8.02 4.35 -32.40
C TYR A 343 -8.54 5.40 -31.39
N THR A 344 -9.10 4.90 -30.28
CA THR A 344 -9.48 5.68 -29.09
C THR A 344 -8.23 6.05 -28.28
N LEU A 345 -7.58 7.17 -28.65
CA LEU A 345 -6.42 7.71 -27.92
C LEU A 345 -6.79 8.12 -26.48
N VAL A 346 -5.83 8.14 -25.56
CA VAL A 346 -6.08 8.50 -24.16
C VAL A 346 -6.55 9.95 -23.98
N ASN A 347 -7.73 10.10 -23.39
CA ASN A 347 -8.30 11.40 -23.02
C ASN A 347 -7.71 11.92 -21.69
N HIS A 348 -7.48 11.04 -20.71
CA HIS A 348 -7.07 11.42 -19.34
C HIS A 348 -5.95 10.54 -18.79
N ILE A 349 -4.82 11.14 -18.38
CA ILE A 349 -3.70 10.44 -17.73
C ILE A 349 -3.61 10.80 -16.24
N CYS A 350 -4.12 9.91 -15.39
CA CYS A 350 -4.20 10.05 -13.95
C CYS A 350 -2.93 9.51 -13.27
N ALA A 351 -1.80 10.21 -13.41
CA ALA A 351 -0.50 9.74 -12.95
C ALA A 351 -0.18 10.12 -11.49
N THR A 352 0.23 9.15 -10.66
CA THR A 352 0.66 9.42 -9.28
C THR A 352 2.17 9.57 -9.14
N GLU A 353 2.57 10.32 -8.11
CA GLU A 353 3.91 10.28 -7.52
C GLU A 353 4.13 8.95 -6.74
N TYR A 354 5.25 8.77 -6.04
CA TYR A 354 5.52 7.51 -5.33
C TYR A 354 4.94 7.49 -3.91
N LEU A 355 4.47 6.31 -3.49
CA LEU A 355 4.35 5.97 -2.07
C LEU A 355 5.68 5.35 -1.60
N ASN A 356 6.31 6.00 -0.62
CA ASN A 356 7.44 5.48 0.14
C ASN A 356 6.94 4.70 1.38
N TYR A 357 7.84 4.06 2.12
CA TYR A 357 7.52 3.25 3.30
C TYR A 357 8.39 3.67 4.49
N GLU A 358 7.74 4.18 5.54
CA GLU A 358 8.36 4.90 6.65
C GLU A 358 9.35 5.97 6.12
N ASP A 359 10.64 5.86 6.45
CA ASP A 359 11.70 6.79 6.05
C ASP A 359 12.41 6.43 4.72
N GLN A 360 11.96 5.39 4.01
CA GLN A 360 12.72 4.75 2.94
C GLN A 360 11.85 4.20 1.80
N LYS A 361 12.49 3.59 0.78
CA LYS A 361 11.78 2.93 -0.33
C LYS A 361 11.52 1.45 -0.04
N PHE A 362 10.35 0.97 -0.49
CA PHE A 362 10.04 -0.46 -0.57
C PHE A 362 11.18 -1.24 -1.23
N SER A 363 11.55 -2.40 -0.67
CA SER A 363 12.65 -3.22 -1.18
C SER A 363 12.47 -4.69 -0.84
N LYS A 364 12.15 -5.50 -1.85
CA LYS A 364 11.98 -6.96 -1.67
C LYS A 364 13.31 -7.67 -1.36
N SER A 365 14.46 -7.09 -1.76
CA SER A 365 15.79 -7.62 -1.43
C SER A 365 16.22 -7.35 0.01
N ARG A 366 15.72 -6.27 0.64
CA ARG A 366 15.99 -5.92 2.06
C ARG A 366 14.83 -6.26 3.02
N GLY A 367 13.81 -6.98 2.54
CA GLY A 367 12.60 -7.29 3.34
C GLY A 367 11.82 -6.05 3.79
N THR A 368 11.96 -4.93 3.10
CA THR A 368 11.49 -3.62 3.54
C THR A 368 10.15 -3.27 2.91
N GLY A 369 9.14 -3.03 3.74
CA GLY A 369 7.80 -2.62 3.34
C GLY A 369 6.82 -3.77 3.19
N VAL A 370 5.53 -3.42 3.16
CA VAL A 370 4.42 -4.37 3.02
C VAL A 370 4.20 -4.74 1.54
N PHE A 371 4.14 -6.04 1.26
CA PHE A 371 3.86 -6.59 -0.06
C PHE A 371 2.48 -7.24 -0.10
N GLY A 372 1.87 -7.31 -1.29
CA GLY A 372 0.52 -7.86 -1.46
C GLY A 372 0.41 -9.35 -1.08
N ASP A 373 1.51 -10.10 -1.15
CA ASP A 373 1.59 -11.50 -0.73
C ASP A 373 1.49 -11.71 0.80
N SER A 374 1.70 -10.65 1.59
CA SER A 374 1.90 -10.70 3.05
C SER A 374 1.06 -9.68 3.84
N VAL A 375 0.36 -8.77 3.16
CA VAL A 375 -0.55 -7.78 3.78
C VAL A 375 -1.77 -8.43 4.46
N SER A 376 -2.31 -9.50 3.87
CA SER A 376 -3.46 -10.25 4.40
C SER A 376 -3.14 -10.93 5.72
N GLU A 377 -1.90 -11.37 5.89
CA GLU A 377 -1.35 -11.98 7.10
C GLU A 377 -1.19 -10.98 8.28
N CYS A 378 -1.57 -9.72 8.09
CA CYS A 378 -1.70 -8.75 9.19
C CYS A 378 -3.04 -8.89 9.95
N GLY A 379 -4.02 -9.63 9.41
CA GLY A 379 -5.37 -9.73 10.01
C GLY A 379 -6.18 -8.43 9.97
N ILE A 380 -5.67 -7.38 9.33
CA ILE A 380 -6.37 -6.11 9.11
C ILE A 380 -7.19 -6.23 7.80
N PRO A 381 -8.51 -5.98 7.81
CA PRO A 381 -9.35 -6.09 6.62
C PRO A 381 -8.90 -5.19 5.46
N ALA A 382 -9.04 -5.68 4.23
CA ALA A 382 -8.62 -4.98 3.01
C ALA A 382 -9.14 -3.54 2.91
N ASP A 383 -10.41 -3.31 3.25
CA ASP A 383 -11.03 -1.98 3.25
C ASP A 383 -10.31 -0.95 4.13
N VAL A 384 -9.72 -1.38 5.26
CA VAL A 384 -8.95 -0.50 6.16
C VAL A 384 -7.64 -0.06 5.49
N TRP A 385 -7.02 -0.94 4.71
CA TRP A 385 -5.88 -0.60 3.86
C TRP A 385 -6.28 0.31 2.70
N ARG A 386 -7.40 0.02 2.01
CA ARG A 386 -7.93 0.85 0.91
C ARG A 386 -8.16 2.29 1.37
N PHE A 387 -8.82 2.45 2.51
CA PHE A 387 -9.01 3.75 3.17
C PHE A 387 -7.70 4.49 3.36
N TYR A 388 -6.73 3.90 4.05
CA TYR A 388 -5.50 4.60 4.41
C TYR A 388 -4.60 4.90 3.20
N LEU A 389 -4.52 3.99 2.23
CA LEU A 389 -3.75 4.20 1.01
C LEU A 389 -4.35 5.33 0.16
N ILE A 390 -5.67 5.48 0.11
CA ILE A 390 -6.32 6.60 -0.59
C ILE A 390 -6.21 7.90 0.23
N TYR A 391 -6.33 7.84 1.57
CA TYR A 391 -6.08 8.99 2.46
C TYR A 391 -4.64 9.55 2.30
N MET A 392 -3.68 8.68 2.01
CA MET A 392 -2.27 9.03 1.76
C MET A 392 -1.88 8.95 0.27
N ARG A 393 -2.84 9.07 -0.67
CA ARG A 393 -2.58 8.94 -2.11
C ARG A 393 -1.56 10.01 -2.57
N PRO A 394 -0.49 9.61 -3.28
CA PRO A 394 0.54 10.54 -3.78
C PRO A 394 0.07 11.27 -5.05
N GLU A 395 -0.92 12.17 -4.90
CA GLU A 395 -1.56 12.88 -6.03
C GLU A 395 -0.70 14.02 -6.60
N THR A 396 0.04 14.74 -5.75
CA THR A 396 0.85 15.92 -6.15
C THR A 396 2.33 15.81 -5.79
N ASN A 397 2.66 15.00 -4.78
CA ASN A 397 4.00 14.81 -4.24
C ASN A 397 4.15 13.35 -3.79
N ASP A 398 5.40 12.88 -3.71
CA ASP A 398 5.72 11.60 -3.05
C ASP A 398 5.18 11.60 -1.60
N THR A 399 4.46 10.55 -1.20
CA THR A 399 3.98 10.34 0.18
C THR A 399 4.74 9.21 0.86
N ALA A 400 4.47 8.95 2.14
CA ALA A 400 5.03 7.82 2.88
C ALA A 400 3.92 7.11 3.67
N PHE A 401 3.88 5.78 3.59
CA PHE A 401 3.10 4.95 4.51
C PHE A 401 3.82 4.92 5.86
N SER A 402 3.15 5.25 6.96
CA SER A 402 3.69 5.05 8.32
C SER A 402 2.71 4.28 9.19
N TRP A 403 3.21 3.31 9.95
CA TRP A 403 2.37 2.47 10.80
C TRP A 403 1.74 3.24 11.98
N ASP A 404 2.39 4.28 12.51
CA ASP A 404 1.83 5.08 13.62
C ASP A 404 0.68 5.97 13.13
N ASP A 405 0.84 6.58 11.95
CA ASP A 405 -0.22 7.36 11.32
C ASP A 405 -1.36 6.45 10.84
N PHE A 406 -1.07 5.27 10.28
CA PHE A 406 -2.08 4.25 9.96
C PHE A 406 -2.93 3.89 11.19
N MET A 407 -2.29 3.53 12.31
CA MET A 407 -2.96 3.29 13.59
C MET A 407 -3.82 4.49 14.01
N THR A 408 -3.26 5.69 13.88
CA THR A 408 -3.92 6.94 14.28
C THR A 408 -5.19 7.17 13.45
N LYS A 409 -5.09 7.20 12.11
CA LYS A 409 -6.23 7.45 11.21
C LYS A 409 -7.32 6.38 11.29
N VAL A 410 -6.95 5.11 11.48
CA VAL A 410 -7.94 4.04 11.72
C VAL A 410 -8.64 4.25 13.06
N ASN A 411 -7.92 4.63 14.11
CA ASN A 411 -8.52 4.85 15.42
C ASN A 411 -9.33 6.17 15.52
N THR A 412 -8.97 7.23 14.80
CA THR A 412 -9.67 8.53 14.84
C THR A 412 -10.75 8.69 13.77
N GLU A 413 -10.43 8.52 12.49
CA GLU A 413 -11.34 8.77 11.38
C GLU A 413 -12.31 7.61 11.14
N LEU A 414 -11.81 6.37 11.14
CA LEU A 414 -12.68 5.20 10.99
C LEU A 414 -13.41 4.88 12.28
N LEU A 415 -12.72 4.50 13.36
CA LEU A 415 -13.37 4.04 14.59
C LEU A 415 -14.12 5.17 15.31
N SER A 416 -13.44 6.26 15.66
CA SER A 416 -14.01 7.30 16.55
C SER A 416 -14.95 8.29 15.87
N ASN A 417 -14.91 8.42 14.54
CA ASN A 417 -15.81 9.27 13.75
C ASN A 417 -16.84 8.43 12.97
N LEU A 418 -16.43 7.75 11.89
CA LEU A 418 -17.33 7.08 10.95
C LEU A 418 -18.10 5.90 11.57
N GLY A 419 -17.38 4.95 12.16
CA GLY A 419 -17.94 3.78 12.83
C GLY A 419 -18.75 4.16 14.06
N ASN A 420 -18.26 5.10 14.86
CA ASN A 420 -19.02 5.64 15.99
C ASN A 420 -20.36 6.24 15.55
N PHE A 421 -20.40 7.08 14.51
CA PHE A 421 -21.65 7.68 14.04
C PHE A 421 -22.65 6.61 13.61
N ILE A 422 -22.24 5.72 12.69
CA ILE A 422 -23.13 4.72 12.09
C ILE A 422 -23.58 3.69 13.12
N HIS A 423 -22.68 3.21 13.99
CA HIS A 423 -23.04 2.28 15.04
C HIS A 423 -24.00 2.95 16.04
N ARG A 424 -23.71 4.18 16.48
CA ARG A 424 -24.56 4.92 17.42
C ARG A 424 -25.96 5.19 16.85
N SER A 425 -26.06 5.68 15.61
CA SER A 425 -27.34 5.98 14.96
C SER A 425 -28.22 4.74 14.83
N LEU A 426 -27.66 3.63 14.33
CA LEU A 426 -28.38 2.39 14.09
C LEU A 426 -28.69 1.64 15.39
N THR A 427 -27.79 1.63 16.39
CA THR A 427 -28.09 1.01 17.71
C THR A 427 -29.21 1.76 18.43
N PHE A 428 -29.25 3.10 18.39
CA PHE A 428 -30.38 3.84 18.97
C PHE A 428 -31.69 3.57 18.22
N LEU A 429 -31.66 3.45 16.88
CA LEU A 429 -32.83 3.03 16.10
C LEU A 429 -33.31 1.63 16.52
N HIS A 430 -32.39 0.67 16.61
CA HIS A 430 -32.68 -0.71 16.98
C HIS A 430 -33.25 -0.84 18.40
N SER A 431 -32.55 -0.29 19.40
CA SER A 431 -32.86 -0.48 20.82
C SER A 431 -34.00 0.40 21.36
N ASN A 432 -34.38 1.49 20.70
CA ASN A 432 -35.41 2.41 21.21
C ASN A 432 -36.68 2.48 20.35
N PHE A 433 -36.67 1.98 19.12
CA PHE A 433 -37.81 2.08 18.18
C PHE A 433 -38.17 0.73 17.52
N ASP A 434 -37.94 -0.39 18.21
CA ASP A 434 -38.23 -1.76 17.72
C ASP A 434 -37.63 -2.05 16.33
N ALA A 435 -36.37 -1.63 16.12
CA ALA A 435 -35.69 -1.69 14.82
C ALA A 435 -36.45 -1.03 13.65
N THR A 436 -37.45 -0.19 13.92
CA THR A 436 -38.39 0.36 12.94
C THR A 436 -38.19 1.86 12.83
N VAL A 437 -38.05 2.37 11.61
CA VAL A 437 -37.81 3.78 11.32
C VAL A 437 -39.04 4.61 11.68
N PRO A 438 -38.95 5.56 12.63
CA PRO A 438 -40.06 6.44 12.99
C PRO A 438 -40.28 7.55 11.94
N GLU A 439 -41.37 8.30 12.09
CA GLU A 439 -41.65 9.48 11.26
C GLU A 439 -40.59 10.59 11.43
N VAL A 440 -40.35 11.32 10.34
CA VAL A 440 -39.37 12.42 10.24
C VAL A 440 -40.13 13.74 10.10
N GLU A 441 -40.09 14.57 11.13
CA GLU A 441 -40.60 15.95 11.07
C GLU A 441 -39.44 16.92 10.83
N ILE A 442 -39.27 17.31 9.57
CA ILE A 442 -38.21 18.25 9.15
C ILE A 442 -38.47 19.63 9.78
N THR A 443 -37.54 20.09 10.62
CA THR A 443 -37.50 21.46 11.14
C THR A 443 -36.35 22.25 10.50
N GLU A 444 -36.21 23.53 10.81
CA GLU A 444 -35.06 24.37 10.40
C GLU A 444 -33.70 23.73 10.75
N VAL A 445 -33.62 22.92 11.81
CA VAL A 445 -32.40 22.19 12.22
C VAL A 445 -32.05 21.10 11.21
N GLU A 446 -33.05 20.38 10.70
CA GLU A 446 -32.86 19.33 9.69
C GLU A 446 -32.65 19.94 8.31
N GLU A 447 -33.29 21.06 8.00
CA GLU A 447 -33.09 21.78 6.74
C GLU A 447 -31.67 22.33 6.62
N LYS A 448 -31.13 22.88 7.71
CA LYS A 448 -29.72 23.27 7.77
C LYS A 448 -28.80 22.06 7.62
N LEU A 449 -29.09 20.95 8.33
CA LEU A 449 -28.29 19.72 8.23
C LEU A 449 -28.29 19.14 6.80
N LEU A 450 -29.44 19.15 6.13
CA LEU A 450 -29.57 18.66 4.75
C LEU A 450 -28.81 19.53 3.78
N ALA A 451 -28.90 20.87 3.89
CA ALA A 451 -28.10 21.79 3.06
C ALA A 451 -26.59 21.64 3.32
N GLU A 452 -26.19 21.47 4.59
CA GLU A 452 -24.78 21.23 4.95
C GLU A 452 -24.26 19.85 4.47
N ILE A 453 -25.11 18.85 4.25
CA ILE A 453 -24.72 17.54 3.70
C ILE A 453 -24.75 17.56 2.16
N ASP A 454 -25.69 18.28 1.57
CA ASP A 454 -25.77 18.56 0.13
C ASP A 454 -24.51 19.25 -0.39
N GLU A 455 -24.00 20.26 0.33
CA GLU A 455 -22.74 20.91 0.01
C GLU A 455 -21.56 19.92 0.00
N GLU A 456 -21.47 19.01 0.97
CA GLU A 456 -20.39 18.04 1.06
C GLU A 456 -20.52 16.93 -0.01
N LEU A 457 -21.76 16.58 -0.39
CA LEU A 457 -22.10 15.65 -1.48
C LEU A 457 -21.71 16.23 -2.86
N GLY A 458 -22.04 17.50 -3.12
CA GLY A 458 -21.62 18.21 -4.33
C GLY A 458 -20.10 18.31 -4.44
N HIS A 459 -19.42 18.64 -3.33
CA HIS A 459 -17.94 18.62 -3.28
C HIS A 459 -17.35 17.21 -3.50
N TYR A 460 -17.94 16.16 -2.92
CA TYR A 460 -17.51 14.77 -3.12
C TYR A 460 -17.59 14.38 -4.60
N SER A 461 -18.74 14.62 -5.25
CA SER A 461 -18.95 14.31 -6.66
C SER A 461 -17.97 15.05 -7.55
N LYS A 462 -17.83 16.38 -7.36
CA LYS A 462 -16.89 17.20 -8.12
C LYS A 462 -15.43 16.76 -7.96
N PHE A 463 -15.02 16.38 -6.75
CA PHE A 463 -13.66 15.89 -6.53
C PHE A 463 -13.41 14.52 -7.18
N LEU A 464 -14.41 13.65 -7.31
CA LEU A 464 -14.27 12.37 -8.04
C LEU A 464 -14.32 12.53 -9.56
N GLU A 465 -15.08 13.49 -10.08
CA GLU A 465 -14.99 13.95 -11.48
C GLU A 465 -13.60 14.48 -11.81
N ASP A 466 -13.06 15.35 -10.95
CA ASP A 466 -11.68 15.87 -11.02
C ASP A 466 -10.58 14.82 -10.74
N VAL A 467 -10.94 13.56 -10.40
CA VAL A 467 -10.04 12.46 -9.99
C VAL A 467 -9.13 12.77 -8.78
N LYS A 468 -9.58 13.69 -7.92
CA LYS A 468 -9.01 14.07 -6.61
C LYS A 468 -9.52 13.12 -5.52
N LEU A 469 -9.19 11.83 -5.69
CA LEU A 469 -9.70 10.73 -4.88
C LEU A 469 -9.48 10.93 -3.38
N ARG A 470 -8.32 11.50 -3.00
CA ARG A 470 -7.96 11.81 -1.60
C ARG A 470 -8.87 12.88 -1.00
N ASP A 471 -9.10 13.97 -1.71
CA ASP A 471 -9.86 15.10 -1.17
C ASP A 471 -11.36 14.77 -1.08
N ALA A 472 -11.89 13.98 -2.03
CA ALA A 472 -13.23 13.39 -1.93
C ALA A 472 -13.43 12.49 -0.70
N LEU A 473 -12.41 11.71 -0.28
CA LEU A 473 -12.49 10.90 0.95
C LEU A 473 -12.70 11.78 2.21
N THR A 474 -12.13 12.98 2.24
CA THR A 474 -12.31 13.91 3.37
C THR A 474 -13.77 14.35 3.54
N LYS A 475 -14.54 14.38 2.45
CA LYS A 475 -15.96 14.78 2.43
C LYS A 475 -16.86 13.72 3.05
N ILE A 476 -16.58 12.43 2.83
CA ILE A 476 -17.24 11.32 3.55
C ILE A 476 -17.06 11.47 5.07
N LEU A 477 -15.81 11.73 5.49
CA LEU A 477 -15.46 11.92 6.90
C LEU A 477 -16.11 13.18 7.49
N SER A 478 -16.36 14.21 6.66
CA SER A 478 -17.06 15.44 7.05
C SER A 478 -18.57 15.24 7.24
N VAL A 479 -19.25 14.53 6.32
CA VAL A 479 -20.67 14.14 6.50
C VAL A 479 -20.86 13.34 7.79
N SER A 480 -19.93 12.43 8.11
CA SER A 480 -19.93 11.72 9.40
C SER A 480 -19.70 12.65 10.60
N ARG A 481 -18.80 13.65 10.50
CA ARG A 481 -18.60 14.66 11.56
C ARG A 481 -19.88 15.48 11.80
N LYS A 482 -20.55 15.94 10.74
CA LYS A 482 -21.83 16.63 10.81
C LYS A 482 -22.91 15.76 11.48
N GLY A 483 -23.00 14.49 11.11
CA GLY A 483 -23.89 13.51 11.77
C GLY A 483 -23.60 13.32 13.26
N ASN A 484 -22.34 13.14 13.64
CA ASN A 484 -21.90 13.06 15.04
C ASN A 484 -22.28 14.33 15.83
N GLN A 485 -22.03 15.51 15.27
CA GLN A 485 -22.35 16.80 15.88
C GLN A 485 -23.87 17.00 16.04
N TYR A 486 -24.65 16.67 15.01
CA TYR A 486 -26.12 16.74 15.03
C TYR A 486 -26.72 15.87 16.14
N MET A 487 -26.31 14.60 16.23
CA MET A 487 -26.72 13.73 17.34
C MET A 487 -26.29 14.30 18.70
N GLN A 488 -25.06 14.83 18.80
CA GLN A 488 -24.51 15.28 20.07
C GLN A 488 -25.18 16.57 20.58
N ALA A 489 -25.54 17.50 19.70
CA ALA A 489 -26.27 18.71 20.03
C ALA A 489 -27.71 18.43 20.45
N ASN A 490 -28.42 17.56 19.71
CA ASN A 490 -29.84 17.27 19.92
C ASN A 490 -30.13 16.24 21.03
N LYS A 491 -29.11 15.50 21.51
CA LYS A 491 -29.20 14.59 22.69
C LYS A 491 -30.40 13.61 22.68
N PRO A 492 -30.65 12.85 21.60
CA PRO A 492 -31.84 11.99 21.50
C PRO A 492 -31.93 10.91 22.60
N TRP A 493 -30.81 10.47 23.18
CA TRP A 493 -30.76 9.53 24.31
C TRP A 493 -31.28 10.09 25.65
N VAL A 494 -31.48 11.42 25.72
CA VAL A 494 -32.21 12.10 26.80
C VAL A 494 -33.68 12.21 26.40
N LEU A 495 -33.96 12.81 25.24
CA LEU A 495 -35.31 13.08 24.74
C LEU A 495 -36.20 11.82 24.63
N VAL A 496 -35.62 10.66 24.27
CA VAL A 496 -36.34 9.37 24.19
C VAL A 496 -36.88 8.88 25.55
N LYS A 497 -36.46 9.49 26.67
CA LYS A 497 -36.94 9.20 28.03
C LYS A 497 -38.00 10.20 28.50
N GLY A 498 -38.26 11.25 27.73
CA GLY A 498 -39.10 12.40 28.06
C GLY A 498 -40.59 12.24 27.71
N THR A 499 -41.23 13.37 27.42
CA THR A 499 -42.64 13.46 27.00
C THR A 499 -42.87 12.77 25.63
N PRO A 500 -44.14 12.55 25.20
CA PRO A 500 -44.44 12.05 23.86
C PRO A 500 -43.82 12.89 22.74
N GLU A 501 -43.78 14.22 22.92
CA GLU A 501 -43.23 15.19 21.96
C GLU A 501 -41.71 15.09 21.91
N GLU A 502 -41.03 14.99 23.07
CA GLU A 502 -39.59 14.75 23.14
C GLU A 502 -39.21 13.40 22.50
N LYS A 503 -40.03 12.36 22.70
CA LYS A 503 -39.86 11.04 22.05
C LYS A 503 -40.04 11.11 20.53
N LYS A 504 -41.04 11.86 20.05
CA LYS A 504 -41.24 12.09 18.60
C LYS A 504 -40.04 12.81 17.99
N ARG A 505 -39.56 13.86 18.65
CA ARG A 505 -38.33 14.58 18.27
C ARG A 505 -37.10 13.65 18.27
N ALA A 506 -36.92 12.81 19.29
CA ALA A 506 -35.86 11.81 19.35
C ALA A 506 -35.93 10.83 18.17
N GLY A 507 -37.14 10.40 17.79
CA GLY A 507 -37.39 9.55 16.63
C GLY A 507 -36.92 10.20 15.34
N THR A 508 -37.34 11.45 15.07
CA THR A 508 -36.85 12.23 13.92
C THR A 508 -35.33 12.33 13.90
N ILE A 509 -34.68 12.66 15.02
CA ILE A 509 -33.21 12.77 15.08
C ILE A 509 -32.51 11.45 14.72
N ILE A 510 -33.06 10.32 15.19
CA ILE A 510 -32.51 8.99 14.95
C ILE A 510 -32.78 8.51 13.52
N ALA A 511 -33.98 8.74 12.97
CA ALA A 511 -34.32 8.45 11.58
C ALA A 511 -33.48 9.27 10.58
N MET A 512 -33.26 10.56 10.85
CA MET A 512 -32.31 11.38 10.08
C MET A 512 -30.89 10.80 10.15
N SER A 513 -30.41 10.46 11.34
CA SER A 513 -29.06 9.90 11.52
C SER A 513 -28.88 8.54 10.84
N ALA A 514 -29.92 7.70 10.83
CA ALA A 514 -29.93 6.43 10.10
C ALA A 514 -29.90 6.65 8.58
N ASN A 515 -30.70 7.58 8.04
CA ASN A 515 -30.66 7.95 6.62
C ASN A 515 -29.29 8.48 6.17
N ILE A 516 -28.64 9.33 6.98
CA ILE A 516 -27.27 9.81 6.71
C ILE A 516 -26.27 8.63 6.74
N SER A 517 -26.50 7.62 7.59
CA SER A 517 -25.69 6.40 7.60
C SER A 517 -25.87 5.58 6.31
N VAL A 518 -27.04 5.60 5.69
CA VAL A 518 -27.27 5.01 4.36
C VAL A 518 -26.58 5.79 3.25
N LEU A 519 -26.64 7.13 3.26
CA LEU A 519 -25.90 7.98 2.32
C LEU A 519 -24.38 7.72 2.42
N LEU A 520 -23.84 7.63 3.65
CA LEU A 520 -22.45 7.26 3.89
C LEU A 520 -22.10 5.90 3.28
N SER A 521 -23.02 4.92 3.24
CA SER A 521 -22.77 3.64 2.57
C SER A 521 -22.58 3.77 1.05
N ALA A 522 -23.29 4.71 0.40
CA ALA A 522 -23.11 5.02 -1.02
C ALA A 522 -21.77 5.73 -1.27
N LEU A 523 -21.50 6.79 -0.51
CA LEU A 523 -20.26 7.57 -0.59
C LEU A 523 -19.01 6.70 -0.34
N LEU A 524 -19.12 5.71 0.54
CA LEU A 524 -18.03 4.81 0.91
C LEU A 524 -17.88 3.61 -0.06
N TYR A 525 -18.86 3.29 -0.91
CA TYR A 525 -18.79 2.13 -1.83
C TYR A 525 -17.53 2.11 -2.71
N PRO A 526 -17.07 3.24 -3.29
CA PRO A 526 -15.81 3.26 -4.04
C PRO A 526 -14.56 2.99 -3.20
N TYR A 527 -14.57 3.37 -1.92
CA TYR A 527 -13.39 3.38 -1.05
C TYR A 527 -13.27 2.11 -0.21
N MET A 528 -14.37 1.68 0.40
CA MET A 528 -14.46 0.54 1.32
C MET A 528 -15.72 -0.27 0.96
N PRO A 529 -15.70 -1.03 -0.15
CA PRO A 529 -16.88 -1.72 -0.69
C PRO A 529 -17.47 -2.79 0.25
N ALA A 530 -16.67 -3.44 1.10
CA ALA A 530 -17.15 -4.44 2.05
C ALA A 530 -17.81 -3.78 3.27
N VAL A 531 -17.23 -2.70 3.81
CA VAL A 531 -17.84 -1.92 4.91
C VAL A 531 -19.10 -1.21 4.42
N SER A 532 -19.07 -0.67 3.20
CA SER A 532 -20.24 -0.15 2.48
C SER A 532 -21.37 -1.19 2.43
N LYS A 533 -21.06 -2.46 2.14
CA LYS A 533 -22.02 -3.56 2.22
C LYS A 533 -22.48 -3.85 3.65
N GLN A 534 -21.58 -3.92 4.64
CA GLN A 534 -21.94 -4.17 6.05
C GLN A 534 -22.92 -3.11 6.60
N ILE A 535 -22.77 -1.85 6.18
CA ILE A 535 -23.72 -0.77 6.53
C ILE A 535 -25.09 -1.05 5.89
N ARG A 536 -25.15 -1.37 4.59
CA ARG A 536 -26.40 -1.71 3.88
C ARG A 536 -27.09 -2.96 4.45
N ASP A 537 -26.33 -4.00 4.76
CA ASP A 537 -26.82 -5.22 5.42
C ASP A 537 -27.44 -4.87 6.79
N SER A 538 -26.80 -3.99 7.57
CA SER A 538 -27.31 -3.52 8.86
C SER A 538 -28.62 -2.73 8.73
N VAL A 539 -28.81 -1.97 7.64
CA VAL A 539 -30.08 -1.25 7.38
C VAL A 539 -31.08 -2.03 6.51
N ASN A 540 -30.82 -3.30 6.21
CA ASN A 540 -31.67 -4.16 5.39
C ASN A 540 -31.91 -3.63 3.95
N ILE A 541 -30.82 -3.19 3.29
CA ILE A 541 -30.82 -2.80 1.87
C ILE A 541 -29.97 -3.80 1.06
N PRO A 542 -30.52 -4.53 0.07
CA PRO A 542 -29.78 -5.59 -0.62
C PRO A 542 -28.81 -5.10 -1.71
N HIS A 543 -29.12 -3.99 -2.40
CA HIS A 543 -28.36 -3.52 -3.56
C HIS A 543 -27.48 -2.30 -3.23
N PRO A 544 -26.35 -2.08 -3.92
CA PRO A 544 -25.67 -0.80 -3.92
C PRO A 544 -26.62 0.33 -4.35
N LEU A 545 -26.34 1.55 -3.92
CA LEU A 545 -27.15 2.72 -4.21
C LEU A 545 -26.58 3.42 -5.44
N LEU A 546 -27.44 4.00 -6.26
CA LEU A 546 -27.01 5.07 -7.16
C LEU A 546 -26.62 6.28 -6.29
N LEU A 547 -25.59 7.01 -6.69
CA LEU A 547 -25.22 8.26 -6.03
C LEU A 547 -26.26 9.33 -6.39
N PRO A 548 -27.05 9.85 -5.42
CA PRO A 548 -28.02 10.88 -5.74
C PRO A 548 -27.35 12.24 -5.88
N GLU A 549 -27.97 13.16 -6.62
CA GLU A 549 -27.49 14.54 -6.75
C GLU A 549 -27.67 15.35 -5.45
N HIS A 550 -28.70 15.01 -4.68
CA HIS A 550 -29.08 15.64 -3.41
C HIS A 550 -29.36 14.57 -2.33
N PRO A 551 -29.32 14.89 -1.02
CA PRO A 551 -29.68 13.94 0.04
C PRO A 551 -31.16 13.47 -0.07
N VAL A 552 -31.38 12.16 -0.18
CA VAL A 552 -32.71 11.52 -0.26
C VAL A 552 -33.06 10.74 1.01
N GLN A 553 -34.35 10.60 1.33
CA GLN A 553 -34.79 9.72 2.42
C GLN A 553 -34.84 8.25 1.95
N PHE A 554 -33.70 7.57 1.98
CA PHE A 554 -33.56 6.14 1.69
C PHE A 554 -34.43 5.24 2.60
N LEU A 555 -34.54 5.61 3.89
CA LEU A 555 -35.29 4.89 4.90
C LEU A 555 -36.57 5.66 5.24
N LYS A 556 -37.68 5.26 4.61
CA LYS A 556 -39.03 5.75 4.89
C LYS A 556 -39.53 5.24 6.26
N ALA A 557 -40.53 5.89 6.82
CA ALA A 557 -41.15 5.46 8.09
C ALA A 557 -41.75 4.04 7.96
N GLY A 558 -41.64 3.24 9.01
CA GLY A 558 -42.07 1.83 9.03
C GLY A 558 -41.04 0.83 8.48
N HIS A 559 -39.96 1.28 7.84
CA HIS A 559 -38.87 0.39 7.40
C HIS A 559 -38.18 -0.29 8.59
N LYS A 560 -37.89 -1.59 8.51
CA LYS A 560 -37.19 -2.34 9.56
C LYS A 560 -35.72 -2.62 9.20
N ILE A 561 -34.82 -2.22 10.09
CA ILE A 561 -33.37 -2.49 10.02
C ILE A 561 -33.02 -3.84 10.68
N ASN A 562 -31.83 -4.34 10.41
CA ASN A 562 -31.27 -5.53 11.07
C ASN A 562 -30.49 -5.12 12.34
N GLN A 563 -30.07 -6.11 13.14
CA GLN A 563 -29.21 -5.90 14.31
C GLN A 563 -27.86 -5.27 13.89
N PRO A 564 -27.53 -4.03 14.32
CA PRO A 564 -26.28 -3.39 13.94
C PRO A 564 -25.07 -4.07 14.56
N THR A 565 -23.93 -3.98 13.88
CA THR A 565 -22.63 -4.51 14.33
C THR A 565 -21.53 -3.44 14.24
N PRO A 566 -20.49 -3.48 15.09
CA PRO A 566 -19.33 -2.59 14.95
C PRO A 566 -18.65 -2.78 13.59
N LEU A 567 -18.39 -1.66 12.89
CA LEU A 567 -17.76 -1.67 11.56
C LEU A 567 -16.22 -1.80 11.62
N PHE A 568 -15.61 -1.38 12.73
CA PHE A 568 -14.16 -1.27 12.86
C PHE A 568 -13.68 -1.78 14.22
N THR A 569 -12.53 -2.44 14.22
CA THR A 569 -11.78 -2.82 15.41
C THR A 569 -10.66 -1.81 15.65
N ARG A 570 -10.36 -1.53 16.91
CA ARG A 570 -9.24 -0.67 17.32
C ARG A 570 -7.89 -1.34 16.96
N LEU A 571 -6.96 -0.57 16.40
CA LEU A 571 -5.57 -1.00 16.23
C LEU A 571 -4.76 -0.62 17.47
N GLU A 572 -4.03 -1.58 18.05
CA GLU A 572 -3.28 -1.38 19.30
C GLU A 572 -1.77 -1.24 19.07
N ALA A 573 -1.11 -0.49 19.95
CA ALA A 573 0.31 -0.13 19.80
C ALA A 573 1.26 -1.34 19.74
N ASP A 574 0.95 -2.43 20.47
CA ASP A 574 1.77 -3.65 20.47
C ASP A 574 1.66 -4.41 19.13
N GLN A 575 0.47 -4.45 18.53
CA GLN A 575 0.23 -5.02 17.20
C GLN A 575 1.01 -4.23 16.13
N ILE A 576 1.02 -2.91 16.26
CA ILE A 576 1.76 -1.98 15.40
C ILE A 576 3.28 -2.13 15.56
N ALA A 577 3.76 -2.31 16.80
CA ALA A 577 5.18 -2.58 17.08
C ALA A 577 5.64 -3.93 16.49
N GLU A 578 4.77 -4.95 16.48
CA GLU A 578 5.03 -6.22 15.81
C GLU A 578 5.15 -6.03 14.29
N PHE A 579 4.21 -5.33 13.65
CA PHE A 579 4.26 -5.09 12.20
C PHE A 579 5.45 -4.23 11.78
N LYS A 580 5.81 -3.20 12.55
CA LYS A 580 7.03 -2.42 12.33
C LYS A 580 8.29 -3.28 12.38
N ARG A 581 8.34 -4.29 13.27
CA ARG A 581 9.46 -5.25 13.32
C ARG A 581 9.43 -6.23 12.16
N ARG A 582 8.24 -6.65 11.73
CA ARG A 582 8.03 -7.63 10.65
C ARG A 582 8.33 -7.10 9.24
N PHE A 583 7.99 -5.84 8.99
CA PHE A 583 8.10 -5.19 7.67
C PHE A 583 9.13 -4.05 7.63
N GLY A 584 9.78 -3.74 8.75
CA GLY A 584 11.00 -2.92 8.79
C GLY A 584 12.20 -3.69 8.23
N ALA A 585 13.23 -2.97 7.79
CA ALA A 585 14.45 -3.60 7.28
C ALA A 585 15.11 -4.48 8.37
N ALA A 586 15.28 -5.76 8.08
CA ALA A 586 15.88 -6.70 9.02
C ALA A 586 17.33 -6.32 9.33
N SER A 587 17.71 -6.35 10.61
CA SER A 587 19.12 -6.28 11.03
C SER A 587 19.87 -7.46 10.41
N THR A 588 20.87 -7.16 9.57
CA THR A 588 21.39 -8.09 8.57
C THR A 588 22.08 -9.33 9.13
N ASP A 589 21.61 -10.52 8.74
CA ASP A 589 22.50 -11.67 8.58
C ASP A 589 23.47 -11.41 7.40
N PRO A 590 24.79 -11.66 7.56
CA PRO A 590 25.83 -11.07 6.71
C PRO A 590 26.07 -11.84 5.39
N ILE A 591 25.02 -12.13 4.62
CA ILE A 591 25.11 -12.86 3.33
C ILE A 591 24.51 -12.06 2.14
N ALA A 592 23.64 -11.07 2.39
CA ALA A 592 22.94 -10.31 1.33
C ALA A 592 23.64 -9.02 0.84
N ALA A 593 24.79 -8.64 1.43
CA ALA A 593 25.46 -7.36 1.19
C ALA A 593 26.36 -7.35 -0.07
N ALA A 594 25.79 -7.65 -1.24
CA ALA A 594 26.51 -7.70 -2.53
C ALA A 594 25.68 -7.22 -3.74
N ALA A 595 24.85 -6.19 -3.56
CA ALA A 595 24.19 -5.44 -4.63
C ALA A 595 23.81 -4.02 -4.14
N ASP A 596 23.66 -3.08 -5.08
CA ASP A 596 23.14 -1.70 -4.91
C ASP A 596 23.91 -0.74 -3.97
N THR A 597 25.05 -0.20 -4.45
CA THR A 597 25.63 1.07 -3.93
C THR A 597 26.05 2.02 -5.05
N ALA A 598 25.09 2.73 -5.66
CA ALA A 598 25.36 3.75 -6.67
C ALA A 598 24.53 5.04 -6.48
N LYS A 599 25.09 6.02 -5.75
CA LYS A 599 24.82 7.46 -5.93
C LYS A 599 26.05 8.32 -5.55
N PRO A 600 26.21 9.54 -6.10
CA PRO A 600 27.54 10.15 -6.29
C PRO A 600 27.82 11.41 -5.45
N ALA A 601 29.11 11.68 -5.17
CA ALA A 601 29.79 12.99 -5.37
C ALA A 601 31.18 13.04 -4.69
N GLY A 602 32.04 13.99 -5.11
CA GLY A 602 33.16 14.50 -4.29
C GLY A 602 34.59 14.22 -4.80
N LYS A 603 35.42 15.27 -4.89
CA LYS A 603 36.87 15.19 -5.22
C LYS A 603 37.75 15.61 -4.04
N LYS A 604 38.87 14.89 -3.84
CA LYS A 604 40.20 15.26 -3.25
C LYS A 604 40.77 14.02 -2.55
N GLY A 605 42.05 13.64 -2.62
CA GLY A 605 43.17 14.16 -3.43
C GLY A 605 44.51 13.97 -2.69
N GLY A 606 45.35 13.00 -3.07
CA GLY A 606 46.62 12.74 -2.38
C GLY A 606 47.54 11.71 -3.06
N LYS A 607 48.86 11.91 -2.91
CA LYS A 607 49.98 11.02 -3.28
C LYS A 607 50.35 10.12 -2.06
N THR A 608 51.21 9.08 -2.08
CA THR A 608 52.29 8.62 -2.99
C THR A 608 52.70 7.16 -2.68
N ASP A 609 53.26 6.45 -3.68
CA ASP A 609 54.38 5.47 -3.62
C ASP A 609 54.36 4.06 -2.96
N LYS A 610 55.20 3.18 -3.58
CA LYS A 610 55.93 1.98 -3.09
C LYS A 610 55.29 0.57 -3.03
N LYS A 611 55.45 -0.14 -4.15
CA LYS A 611 55.79 -1.59 -4.31
C LYS A 611 57.23 -1.90 -3.78
N PRO A 612 57.80 -3.14 -3.85
CA PRO A 612 57.23 -4.50 -3.92
C PRO A 612 57.95 -5.59 -3.04
N LYS A 613 57.35 -6.80 -2.93
CA LYS A 613 57.93 -8.17 -3.08
C LYS A 613 56.83 -9.19 -2.69
N MET A 614 56.46 -10.22 -3.48
CA MET A 614 57.20 -11.41 -3.99
C MET A 614 57.58 -12.44 -2.92
N THR A 615 56.86 -13.57 -2.87
CA THR A 615 57.39 -14.95 -2.95
C THR A 615 56.28 -15.95 -3.31
N GLU A 616 56.48 -16.69 -4.40
CA GLU A 616 55.89 -18.00 -4.74
C GLU A 616 56.92 -19.11 -4.36
N PRO A 617 56.73 -20.41 -4.69
CA PRO A 617 55.57 -21.30 -4.49
C PRO A 617 55.98 -22.68 -3.90
N THR A 618 55.01 -23.57 -3.62
CA THR A 618 55.19 -25.04 -3.63
C THR A 618 53.88 -25.74 -4.04
N ALA A 619 53.95 -27.01 -4.50
CA ALA A 619 52.85 -27.65 -5.23
C ALA A 619 52.77 -29.19 -5.06
N ALA A 620 51.64 -29.76 -5.51
CA ALA A 620 51.42 -31.17 -5.88
C ALA A 620 51.37 -32.21 -4.72
N PRO A 621 50.87 -33.46 -4.94
CA PRO A 621 50.37 -34.06 -6.19
C PRO A 621 48.89 -34.56 -6.16
N VAL A 622 48.52 -35.42 -7.11
CA VAL A 622 47.16 -35.86 -7.50
C VAL A 622 47.10 -37.40 -7.53
N ASP A 623 45.90 -38.01 -7.39
CA ASP A 623 45.48 -39.33 -7.93
C ASP A 623 43.99 -39.63 -7.52
N GLY A 624 43.19 -40.52 -8.15
CA GLY A 624 43.42 -41.32 -9.36
C GLY A 624 42.42 -42.47 -9.67
N ALA A 625 41.12 -42.22 -9.91
CA ALA A 625 40.11 -43.16 -10.48
C ALA A 625 39.78 -44.46 -9.65
N ALA A 626 38.90 -45.45 -9.97
CA ALA A 626 37.92 -45.69 -11.07
C ALA A 626 36.73 -46.67 -10.68
N ALA A 627 35.60 -46.55 -11.38
CA ALA A 627 34.64 -47.59 -11.87
C ALA A 627 34.06 -48.79 -11.04
N ALA A 628 32.77 -48.68 -10.67
CA ALA A 628 31.60 -49.53 -11.07
C ALA A 628 31.49 -51.08 -10.85
N LYS A 629 30.65 -51.49 -9.86
CA LYS A 629 29.67 -52.64 -9.87
C LYS A 629 28.88 -52.61 -8.53
N ALA A 630 27.68 -53.19 -8.34
CA ALA A 630 26.72 -53.92 -9.20
C ALA A 630 25.26 -53.71 -8.71
N LYS A 631 24.25 -54.15 -9.48
CA LYS A 631 22.82 -54.21 -9.07
C LYS A 631 22.36 -55.66 -8.88
N LYS A 632 21.86 -56.02 -7.69
CA LYS A 632 20.84 -57.07 -7.46
C LYS A 632 20.29 -57.01 -6.01
N ASP A 633 19.28 -57.84 -5.74
CA ASP A 633 18.84 -58.28 -4.41
C ASP A 633 18.26 -57.26 -3.40
N LYS A 634 17.16 -56.61 -3.81
CA LYS A 634 16.11 -56.10 -2.88
C LYS A 634 14.68 -56.33 -3.42
N LYS A 635 14.29 -57.59 -3.65
CA LYS A 635 12.92 -57.95 -4.12
C LYS A 635 12.21 -59.08 -3.33
N ALA A 636 12.83 -59.66 -2.30
CA ALA A 636 12.22 -60.72 -1.47
C ALA A 636 11.37 -60.16 -0.31
N GLU A 637 11.88 -59.14 0.38
CA GLU A 637 11.43 -58.69 1.72
C GLU A 637 10.08 -57.93 1.75
N LYS A 638 9.38 -57.80 0.62
CA LYS A 638 8.17 -56.97 0.49
C LYS A 638 6.85 -57.78 0.37
N LYS A 639 6.90 -59.11 0.55
CA LYS A 639 5.70 -59.97 0.42
C LYS A 639 5.02 -60.32 1.75
N GLU A 640 5.73 -60.43 2.87
CA GLU A 640 5.14 -60.81 4.17
C GLU A 640 4.38 -59.67 4.85
N LYS A 641 4.92 -58.44 4.85
CA LYS A 641 4.30 -57.28 5.54
C LYS A 641 2.96 -56.80 4.95
N ARG A 642 2.44 -57.45 3.90
CA ARG A 642 1.10 -57.21 3.36
C ARG A 642 0.01 -58.15 3.89
N ALA A 643 0.37 -59.24 4.59
CA ALA A 643 -0.61 -60.17 5.16
C ALA A 643 -1.18 -59.70 6.51
N ALA A 644 -0.34 -59.06 7.36
CA ALA A 644 -0.72 -58.68 8.72
C ALA A 644 -1.79 -57.56 8.79
N ALA A 645 -1.87 -56.69 7.78
CA ALA A 645 -2.79 -55.55 7.78
C ALA A 645 -4.27 -55.92 7.56
N ALA A 646 -4.55 -57.11 7.01
CA ALA A 646 -5.92 -57.53 6.71
C ALA A 646 -6.68 -58.11 7.92
N ALA A 647 -5.97 -58.45 9.01
CA ALA A 647 -6.56 -59.14 10.17
C ALA A 647 -7.08 -58.19 11.28
N ALA A 648 -6.74 -56.91 11.24
CA ALA A 648 -7.08 -55.94 12.28
C ALA A 648 -8.49 -55.31 12.15
N ALA A 649 -9.23 -55.63 11.07
CA ALA A 649 -10.52 -55.02 10.75
C ALA A 649 -11.74 -55.75 11.36
N GLN A 650 -11.55 -56.74 12.23
CA GLN A 650 -12.62 -57.58 12.80
C GLN A 650 -12.49 -57.79 14.32
N SER A 651 -12.47 -56.69 15.08
CA SER A 651 -12.84 -56.72 16.50
C SER A 651 -13.50 -55.40 16.92
N GLY A 652 -14.65 -55.49 17.60
CA GLY A 652 -15.36 -54.32 18.10
C GLY A 652 -14.71 -53.81 19.39
N ALA A 653 -14.06 -52.65 19.32
CA ALA A 653 -13.56 -51.90 20.47
C ALA A 653 -13.98 -50.43 20.34
N ALA A 654 -14.19 -49.75 21.47
CA ALA A 654 -14.92 -48.48 21.49
C ALA A 654 -14.20 -47.32 20.79
N THR A 655 -14.98 -46.52 20.06
CA THR A 655 -14.55 -45.22 19.51
C THR A 655 -14.12 -44.28 20.65
N PRO A 656 -12.93 -43.64 20.58
CA PRO A 656 -12.60 -42.56 21.51
C PRO A 656 -13.48 -41.35 21.20
N THR A 657 -14.33 -40.94 22.15
CA THR A 657 -15.19 -39.76 22.01
C THR A 657 -14.35 -38.48 22.00
N ALA A 658 -14.28 -37.82 20.84
CA ALA A 658 -13.76 -36.46 20.76
C ALA A 658 -14.58 -35.53 21.68
N GLN A 659 -13.90 -34.65 22.41
CA GLN A 659 -14.57 -33.74 23.34
C GLN A 659 -15.37 -32.67 22.59
N ALA A 660 -16.51 -32.28 23.15
CA ALA A 660 -17.36 -31.23 22.59
C ALA A 660 -16.63 -29.86 22.60
N PRO A 661 -16.85 -28.99 21.60
CA PRO A 661 -16.21 -27.69 21.53
C PRO A 661 -16.65 -26.81 22.70
N GLY A 662 -15.70 -26.37 23.52
CA GLY A 662 -15.96 -25.45 24.66
C GLY A 662 -15.20 -25.75 25.95
N LYS A 663 -14.46 -26.86 26.06
CA LYS A 663 -13.52 -27.08 27.18
C LYS A 663 -12.09 -26.71 26.79
N PRO A 664 -11.34 -25.99 27.65
CA PRO A 664 -9.90 -25.78 27.46
C PRO A 664 -9.11 -27.10 27.63
N ASP A 665 -7.88 -27.10 27.11
CA ASP A 665 -6.90 -28.17 27.36
C ASP A 665 -6.52 -28.20 28.86
N PRO A 666 -6.64 -29.34 29.57
CA PRO A 666 -6.27 -29.44 30.99
C PRO A 666 -4.82 -29.07 31.32
N ALA A 667 -3.87 -29.25 30.39
CA ALA A 667 -2.50 -28.79 30.56
C ALA A 667 -2.40 -27.26 30.50
N VAL A 668 -3.19 -26.61 29.65
CA VAL A 668 -3.31 -25.15 29.59
C VAL A 668 -3.98 -24.61 30.86
N GLU A 669 -5.05 -25.25 31.36
CA GLU A 669 -5.67 -24.88 32.64
C GLU A 669 -4.67 -25.00 33.81
N ALA A 670 -3.87 -26.06 33.86
CA ALA A 670 -2.85 -26.26 34.88
C ALA A 670 -1.76 -25.17 34.84
N ILE A 671 -1.30 -24.78 33.64
CA ILE A 671 -0.30 -23.71 33.46
C ILE A 671 -0.87 -22.35 33.86
N LEU A 672 -2.12 -22.05 33.52
CA LEU A 672 -2.81 -20.82 33.93
C LEU A 672 -3.04 -20.77 35.46
N ALA A 673 -3.33 -21.90 36.08
CA ALA A 673 -3.45 -22.02 37.54
C ALA A 673 -2.09 -21.94 38.27
N GLU A 674 -0.97 -22.33 37.63
CA GLU A 674 0.39 -22.07 38.13
C GLU A 674 0.74 -20.58 37.99
N TYR A 675 0.41 -19.96 36.84
CA TYR A 675 0.61 -18.53 36.58
C TYR A 675 -0.12 -17.64 37.59
N GLY A 676 -1.39 -17.90 37.88
CA GLY A 676 -2.15 -17.16 38.90
C GLY A 676 -1.46 -17.14 40.26
N LYS A 677 -0.96 -18.29 40.72
CA LYS A 677 -0.23 -18.43 41.99
C LYS A 677 1.12 -17.70 42.00
N VAL A 678 1.79 -17.60 40.84
CA VAL A 678 3.04 -16.82 40.70
C VAL A 678 2.76 -15.32 40.76
N VAL A 679 1.65 -14.86 40.17
CA VAL A 679 1.23 -13.45 40.24
C VAL A 679 0.74 -13.06 41.63
N GLU A 680 -0.06 -13.90 42.30
CA GLU A 680 -0.51 -13.68 43.69
C GLU A 680 0.65 -13.70 44.69
N GLY A 681 1.69 -14.49 44.43
CA GLY A 681 2.91 -14.56 45.24
C GLY A 681 3.96 -13.48 44.97
N ALA A 682 3.73 -12.57 44.02
CA ALA A 682 4.71 -11.56 43.61
C ALA A 682 4.81 -10.41 44.63
N GLY A 683 5.88 -10.43 45.44
CA GLY A 683 6.19 -9.36 46.38
C GLY A 683 6.52 -8.02 45.70
N THR A 684 6.34 -6.92 46.43
CA THR A 684 6.58 -5.55 45.93
C THR A 684 8.04 -5.10 46.02
N ASP A 685 8.96 -6.01 46.33
CA ASP A 685 10.40 -5.74 46.42
C ASP A 685 11.16 -6.34 45.22
N GLY A 686 12.11 -5.58 44.66
CA GLY A 686 12.69 -5.86 43.34
C GLY A 686 13.46 -7.18 43.17
N LYS A 687 13.62 -7.99 44.21
CA LYS A 687 14.15 -9.36 44.11
C LYS A 687 13.06 -10.41 43.88
N SER A 688 11.94 -10.31 44.59
CA SER A 688 10.82 -11.26 44.44
C SER A 688 10.13 -11.07 43.07
N ALA A 689 9.92 -9.82 42.64
CA ALA A 689 9.42 -9.51 41.31
C ALA A 689 10.31 -10.05 40.17
N ALA A 690 11.64 -9.99 40.31
CA ALA A 690 12.56 -10.55 39.31
C ALA A 690 12.48 -12.08 39.22
N GLN A 691 12.30 -12.77 40.36
CA GLN A 691 12.09 -14.23 40.39
C GLN A 691 10.70 -14.63 39.87
N ALA A 692 9.66 -13.82 40.11
CA ALA A 692 8.33 -14.02 39.55
C ALA A 692 8.36 -13.91 38.01
N ASN A 693 9.02 -12.87 37.47
CA ASN A 693 9.14 -12.68 36.02
C ASN A 693 9.88 -13.84 35.32
N LEU A 694 11.01 -14.32 35.88
CA LEU A 694 11.70 -15.50 35.34
C LEU A 694 10.82 -16.74 35.30
N LYS A 695 9.97 -16.93 36.32
CA LYS A 695 9.04 -18.07 36.41
C LYS A 695 7.83 -17.90 35.47
N ILE A 696 7.41 -16.66 35.21
CA ILE A 696 6.43 -16.30 34.18
C ILE A 696 6.97 -16.62 32.79
N ASP A 697 8.24 -16.32 32.48
CA ASP A 697 8.87 -16.67 31.20
C ASP A 697 8.96 -18.19 30.98
N GLU A 698 9.20 -18.98 32.04
CA GLU A 698 9.12 -20.45 31.97
C GLU A 698 7.70 -20.94 31.72
N LEU A 699 6.69 -20.32 32.34
CA LEU A 699 5.27 -20.64 32.12
C LEU A 699 4.80 -20.29 30.72
N TYR A 700 5.23 -19.16 30.15
CA TYR A 700 4.95 -18.81 28.75
C TYR A 700 5.57 -19.80 27.76
N LYS A 701 6.77 -20.32 28.04
CA LYS A 701 7.38 -21.39 27.23
C LYS A 701 6.56 -22.67 27.28
N LYS A 702 6.21 -23.16 28.49
CA LYS A 702 5.31 -24.31 28.67
C LYS A 702 3.97 -24.11 27.96
N LEU A 703 3.38 -22.91 28.03
CA LEU A 703 2.09 -22.58 27.40
C LEU A 703 2.15 -22.65 25.88
N ASN A 704 3.22 -22.09 25.28
CA ASN A 704 3.43 -22.15 23.84
C ASN A 704 3.71 -23.59 23.35
N GLU A 705 4.42 -24.39 24.13
CA GLU A 705 4.71 -25.79 23.82
C GLU A 705 3.47 -26.68 23.95
N ALA A 706 2.65 -26.49 25.00
CA ALA A 706 1.34 -27.14 25.13
C ALA A 706 0.41 -26.75 23.96
N LYS A 707 0.31 -25.46 23.64
CA LYS A 707 -0.47 -24.96 22.50
C LYS A 707 0.01 -25.53 21.16
N LYS A 708 1.32 -25.70 20.98
CA LYS A 708 1.90 -26.35 19.79
C LYS A 708 1.43 -27.81 19.69
N ASN A 709 1.58 -28.58 20.77
CA ASN A 709 1.21 -29.99 20.80
C ASN A 709 -0.29 -30.18 20.53
N PHE A 710 -1.15 -29.37 21.17
CA PHE A 710 -2.61 -29.37 20.93
C PHE A 710 -2.98 -29.07 19.47
N LEU A 711 -2.25 -28.18 18.80
CA LEU A 711 -2.43 -27.91 17.36
C LEU A 711 -1.90 -29.06 16.48
N GLU A 712 -0.79 -29.70 16.85
CA GLU A 712 -0.24 -30.87 16.15
C GLU A 712 -1.13 -32.12 16.31
N GLU A 713 -1.89 -32.24 17.40
CA GLU A 713 -2.93 -33.28 17.57
C GLU A 713 -4.23 -32.99 16.81
N LEU A 714 -4.67 -31.74 16.75
CA LEU A 714 -5.90 -31.36 16.03
C LEU A 714 -5.75 -31.29 14.50
N LEU A 715 -4.55 -30.93 14.00
CA LEU A 715 -4.33 -30.70 12.58
C LEU A 715 -4.70 -31.91 11.69
N PRO A 716 -4.29 -33.17 11.98
CA PRO A 716 -4.65 -34.32 11.15
C PRO A 716 -6.16 -34.60 11.11
N ALA A 717 -6.89 -34.33 12.20
CA ALA A 717 -8.33 -34.49 12.26
C ALA A 717 -9.07 -33.40 11.46
N TRP A 718 -8.56 -32.16 11.48
CA TRP A 718 -9.06 -31.07 10.65
C TRP A 718 -8.76 -31.29 9.17
N GLU A 719 -7.54 -31.70 8.81
CA GLU A 719 -7.14 -32.06 7.45
C GLU A 719 -8.04 -33.18 6.89
N THR A 720 -8.21 -34.28 7.63
CA THR A 720 -9.11 -35.39 7.25
C THR A 720 -10.53 -34.91 7.01
N ARG A 721 -11.05 -34.03 7.88
CA ARG A 721 -12.39 -33.45 7.72
C ARG A 721 -12.49 -32.58 6.46
N LYS A 722 -11.51 -31.69 6.22
CA LYS A 722 -11.54 -30.77 5.08
C LYS A 722 -11.33 -31.50 3.75
N VAL A 723 -10.58 -32.59 3.72
CA VAL A 723 -10.51 -33.51 2.56
C VAL A 723 -11.88 -34.14 2.29
N ASN A 724 -12.54 -34.73 3.30
CA ASN A 724 -13.87 -35.32 3.11
C ASN A 724 -14.94 -34.30 2.67
N GLU A 725 -14.85 -33.04 3.12
CA GLU A 725 -15.71 -31.95 2.66
C GLU A 725 -15.43 -31.60 1.18
N LEU A 726 -14.16 -31.52 0.77
CA LEU A 726 -13.77 -31.25 -0.62
C LEU A 726 -14.13 -32.40 -1.58
N ASP A 727 -14.01 -33.66 -1.15
CA ASP A 727 -14.41 -34.81 -1.96
C ASP A 727 -15.93 -34.83 -2.20
N ALA A 728 -16.74 -34.47 -1.19
CA ALA A 728 -18.19 -34.29 -1.36
C ALA A 728 -18.55 -33.10 -2.26
N GLU A 729 -17.82 -31.99 -2.19
CA GLU A 729 -17.95 -30.86 -3.13
C GLU A 729 -17.58 -31.28 -4.57
N ASN A 730 -16.55 -32.12 -4.75
CA ASN A 730 -16.16 -32.68 -6.05
C ASN A 730 -17.22 -33.60 -6.65
N GLU A 731 -17.85 -34.50 -5.87
CA GLU A 731 -18.96 -35.34 -6.37
C GLU A 731 -20.14 -34.51 -6.90
N VAL A 732 -20.46 -33.39 -6.22
CA VAL A 732 -21.50 -32.46 -6.68
C VAL A 732 -21.09 -31.74 -7.96
N LEU A 733 -19.82 -31.32 -8.07
CA LEU A 733 -19.29 -30.68 -9.28
C LEU A 733 -19.29 -31.64 -10.48
N ASP A 734 -18.87 -32.89 -10.31
CA ASP A 734 -18.92 -33.91 -11.37
C ASP A 734 -20.35 -34.18 -11.85
N ALA A 735 -21.33 -34.23 -10.94
CA ALA A 735 -22.74 -34.35 -11.31
C ALA A 735 -23.24 -33.14 -12.12
N VAL A 736 -22.78 -31.92 -11.80
CA VAL A 736 -23.06 -30.70 -12.59
C VAL A 736 -22.39 -30.76 -13.96
N VAL A 737 -21.13 -31.18 -14.05
CA VAL A 737 -20.39 -31.33 -15.32
C VAL A 737 -21.06 -32.37 -16.23
N GLN A 738 -21.49 -33.50 -15.69
CA GLN A 738 -22.25 -34.52 -16.44
C GLN A 738 -23.58 -33.96 -16.98
N LYS A 739 -24.33 -33.23 -16.14
CA LYS A 739 -25.60 -32.58 -16.53
C LYS A 739 -25.41 -31.55 -17.64
N LEU A 740 -24.41 -30.66 -17.51
CA LEU A 740 -24.06 -29.68 -18.53
C LEU A 740 -23.60 -30.33 -19.83
N THR A 741 -22.83 -31.43 -19.74
CA THR A 741 -22.39 -32.21 -20.91
C THR A 741 -23.57 -32.86 -21.65
N ALA A 742 -24.57 -33.37 -20.94
CA ALA A 742 -25.80 -33.90 -21.52
C ALA A 742 -26.65 -32.80 -22.20
N GLN A 743 -26.75 -31.62 -21.59
CA GLN A 743 -27.38 -30.45 -22.20
C GLN A 743 -26.64 -29.98 -23.46
N LEU A 744 -25.31 -29.92 -23.43
CA LEU A 744 -24.48 -29.55 -24.59
C LEU A 744 -24.63 -30.54 -25.75
N LYS A 745 -24.66 -31.85 -25.48
CA LYS A 745 -24.96 -32.90 -26.49
C LYS A 745 -26.35 -32.72 -27.11
N THR A 746 -27.34 -32.33 -26.31
CA THR A 746 -28.71 -32.07 -26.76
C THR A 746 -28.77 -30.83 -27.66
N LEU A 747 -28.15 -29.73 -27.25
CA LEU A 747 -28.10 -28.48 -28.01
C LEU A 747 -27.35 -28.63 -29.36
N ARG A 748 -26.20 -29.35 -29.37
CA ARG A 748 -25.47 -29.65 -30.61
C ARG A 748 -26.31 -30.46 -31.61
N LYS A 749 -27.13 -31.41 -31.13
CA LYS A 749 -28.05 -32.19 -31.96
C LYS A 749 -29.17 -31.32 -32.58
N VAL A 750 -29.67 -30.33 -31.84
CA VAL A 750 -30.66 -29.36 -32.36
C VAL A 750 -30.02 -28.42 -33.39
N ALA A 751 -28.77 -28.01 -33.19
CA ALA A 751 -28.02 -27.13 -34.07
C ALA A 751 -27.45 -27.80 -35.34
N GLY A 752 -27.72 -29.09 -35.58
CA GLY A 752 -27.25 -29.82 -36.76
C GLY A 752 -25.72 -30.06 -36.83
N HIS A 753 -24.98 -29.78 -35.75
CA HIS A 753 -23.54 -30.02 -35.70
C HIS A 753 -23.23 -31.50 -35.48
N PRO A 754 -22.15 -32.05 -36.08
CA PRO A 754 -21.76 -33.44 -35.88
C PRO A 754 -21.43 -33.71 -34.41
N VAL A 755 -21.88 -34.87 -33.92
CA VAL A 755 -21.54 -35.35 -32.58
C VAL A 755 -20.08 -35.76 -32.58
N LEU A 756 -19.27 -35.04 -31.79
CA LEU A 756 -17.95 -35.54 -31.38
C LEU A 756 -18.17 -36.62 -30.32
N ASP A 757 -18.03 -37.88 -30.72
CA ASP A 757 -17.70 -38.94 -29.78
C ASP A 757 -16.27 -38.70 -29.29
N ASP A 758 -16.11 -38.62 -27.96
CA ASP A 758 -14.92 -38.05 -27.32
C ASP A 758 -14.08 -39.10 -26.58
N PRO A 759 -12.97 -39.57 -27.18
CA PRO A 759 -11.94 -40.36 -26.50
C PRO A 759 -10.77 -39.49 -26.00
N ARG A 760 -10.93 -38.16 -25.90
CA ARG A 760 -9.91 -37.19 -25.49
C ARG A 760 -10.45 -36.16 -24.49
N VAL A 761 -11.00 -36.69 -23.39
CA VAL A 761 -10.72 -36.12 -22.07
C VAL A 761 -9.24 -35.77 -22.02
N ILE A 762 -8.89 -34.53 -21.67
CA ILE A 762 -7.49 -34.16 -21.43
C ILE A 762 -7.07 -34.80 -20.11
N THR A 763 -6.71 -36.08 -20.18
CA THR A 763 -6.08 -36.80 -19.08
C THR A 763 -4.67 -36.25 -18.91
N ASN A 764 -4.57 -35.08 -18.29
CA ASN A 764 -3.37 -34.72 -17.55
C ASN A 764 -3.26 -35.76 -16.43
N PRO A 765 -2.28 -36.68 -16.45
CA PRO A 765 -2.14 -37.61 -15.34
C PRO A 765 -1.69 -36.78 -14.14
N VAL A 766 -2.61 -36.56 -13.20
CA VAL A 766 -2.25 -36.10 -11.87
C VAL A 766 -1.30 -37.14 -11.30
N LYS A 767 0.01 -36.87 -11.38
CA LYS A 767 1.02 -37.63 -10.64
C LYS A 767 0.56 -37.60 -9.19
N GLU A 768 0.50 -38.76 -8.54
CA GLU A 768 0.20 -38.84 -7.10
C GLU A 768 1.06 -37.80 -6.35
N VAL A 769 0.46 -36.70 -5.90
CA VAL A 769 1.14 -35.73 -5.03
C VAL A 769 1.19 -36.38 -3.65
N LYS A 770 2.15 -37.28 -3.49
CA LYS A 770 2.50 -37.86 -2.21
C LYS A 770 3.05 -36.72 -1.36
N LEU A 771 2.19 -36.18 -0.49
CA LEU A 771 2.60 -35.29 0.60
C LEU A 771 3.83 -35.90 1.28
N VAL A 772 4.82 -35.05 1.56
CA VAL A 772 6.15 -35.50 2.04
C VAL A 772 6.11 -35.75 3.55
N SER A 773 5.18 -36.61 3.99
CA SER A 773 4.98 -37.03 5.38
C SER A 773 5.99 -38.10 5.83
N GLN A 774 7.25 -38.02 5.39
CA GLN A 774 8.29 -38.98 5.76
C GLN A 774 9.73 -38.45 5.65
N LYS A 775 10.06 -37.42 6.46
CA LYS A 775 11.46 -37.02 6.70
C LYS A 775 11.79 -36.61 8.15
N ALA A 776 11.05 -37.12 9.13
CA ALA A 776 11.24 -36.87 10.56
C ALA A 776 11.32 -38.17 11.41
N ALA A 777 11.68 -39.31 10.80
CA ALA A 777 11.68 -40.62 11.46
C ALA A 777 12.84 -41.52 11.00
N ASN A 778 14.08 -41.01 11.02
CA ASN A 778 15.33 -41.80 10.99
C ASN A 778 16.56 -40.89 11.22
N ASN A 779 16.79 -40.48 12.48
CA ASN A 779 18.11 -40.11 13.03
C ASN A 779 17.97 -39.80 14.54
N ALA A 780 17.61 -40.82 15.32
CA ALA A 780 17.39 -40.71 16.77
C ALA A 780 17.92 -41.94 17.53
N ALA A 781 19.14 -42.40 17.20
CA ALA A 781 19.78 -43.55 17.86
C ALA A 781 21.32 -43.63 17.66
N ALA A 782 22.09 -42.67 18.20
CA ALA A 782 23.51 -42.88 18.55
C ALA A 782 24.09 -41.74 19.42
N ALA A 783 25.04 -42.08 20.30
CA ALA A 783 26.00 -41.18 20.98
C ALA A 783 25.44 -40.02 21.86
N ALA A 784 25.32 -40.27 23.16
CA ALA A 784 25.53 -39.25 24.19
C ALA A 784 27.04 -39.05 24.45
N PRO A 785 27.48 -37.89 24.97
CA PRO A 785 27.94 -37.91 26.36
C PRO A 785 27.64 -36.64 27.19
N LYS A 786 27.86 -36.74 28.52
CA LYS A 786 28.02 -35.64 29.49
C LYS A 786 29.42 -35.76 30.15
N PRO A 787 29.81 -34.92 31.13
CA PRO A 787 30.11 -33.48 31.02
C PRO A 787 31.49 -33.11 31.64
N LYS A 788 32.02 -31.90 31.41
CA LYS A 788 33.11 -31.18 32.17
C LYS A 788 33.56 -29.94 31.37
N GLU A 789 34.16 -28.87 31.91
CA GLU A 789 34.30 -28.35 33.30
C GLU A 789 34.46 -26.81 33.24
N ALA A 790 34.71 -26.11 34.34
CA ALA A 790 34.61 -24.64 34.43
C ALA A 790 35.82 -23.85 33.86
N ALA A 791 35.56 -22.58 33.51
CA ALA A 791 36.58 -21.56 33.22
C ALA A 791 36.65 -20.51 34.37
N PRO A 792 37.83 -19.92 34.68
CA PRO A 792 38.01 -19.00 35.81
C PRO A 792 37.73 -17.52 35.47
N ALA A 793 37.50 -16.70 36.51
CA ALA A 793 37.34 -15.25 36.44
C ALA A 793 38.67 -14.47 36.71
N PRO A 794 38.71 -13.16 36.44
CA PRO A 794 38.71 -12.13 37.51
C PRO A 794 37.62 -11.04 37.29
N ALA A 795 36.92 -10.48 38.29
CA ALA A 795 37.31 -9.58 39.41
C ALA A 795 37.57 -8.11 38.99
N ALA A 796 37.32 -7.02 39.77
CA ALA A 796 36.48 -6.72 40.96
C ALA A 796 36.59 -5.19 41.28
N ALA A 797 35.74 -4.46 42.03
CA ALA A 797 34.43 -4.74 42.65
C ALA A 797 33.36 -3.68 42.24
N VAL A 798 32.83 -2.67 42.98
CA VAL A 798 33.00 -2.09 44.34
C VAL A 798 31.62 -1.53 44.84
N ASP A 799 31.48 -1.24 46.14
CA ASP A 799 30.30 -0.73 46.89
C ASP A 799 29.85 0.74 46.54
N ASN A 800 28.77 1.37 47.08
CA ASN A 800 28.16 1.24 48.43
C ASN A 800 26.72 1.82 48.62
N LYS A 801 26.08 1.40 49.74
CA LYS A 801 24.98 1.99 50.57
C LYS A 801 24.10 3.14 49.99
N LYS A 802 22.76 2.97 49.92
CA LYS A 802 21.74 3.10 51.01
C LYS A 802 21.52 4.52 51.59
N ALA A 803 20.32 5.06 51.37
CA ALA A 803 19.58 5.96 52.28
C ALA A 803 18.06 5.65 52.19
N LYS A 804 17.21 6.14 53.12
CA LYS A 804 15.81 5.67 53.29
C LYS A 804 14.89 6.72 53.92
N LYS A 805 13.59 6.72 53.53
CA LYS A 805 12.40 7.28 54.23
C LYS A 805 12.35 8.83 54.35
N GLU A 806 11.23 9.49 54.72
CA GLU A 806 9.93 9.05 55.30
C GLU A 806 8.72 9.86 54.71
N LYS A 807 7.47 9.61 55.16
CA LYS A 807 6.20 10.23 54.71
C LYS A 807 5.48 11.05 55.80
N LYS A 808 4.62 12.02 55.41
CA LYS A 808 3.26 12.37 55.96
C LYS A 808 2.82 13.79 55.51
N PRO A 809 1.54 14.22 55.69
CA PRO A 809 0.25 13.51 55.58
C PRO A 809 -0.72 14.23 54.56
N LYS A 810 -2.05 14.04 54.66
CA LYS A 810 -3.07 14.44 53.65
C LYS A 810 -4.18 15.33 54.24
N ALA A 811 -4.66 16.32 53.49
CA ALA A 811 -5.82 17.19 53.79
C ALA A 811 -6.55 17.62 52.47
N PRO A 812 -7.72 18.30 52.50
CA PRO A 812 -8.88 17.94 51.68
C PRO A 812 -8.99 18.61 50.30
N ALA A 813 -9.95 18.12 49.49
CA ALA A 813 -10.14 18.51 48.10
C ALA A 813 -11.10 19.70 47.90
N ALA A 814 -10.81 20.49 46.87
CA ALA A 814 -11.69 21.51 46.26
C ALA A 814 -12.44 20.91 45.04
N PRO A 815 -13.48 21.54 44.47
CA PRO A 815 -14.30 20.93 43.42
C PRO A 815 -13.52 20.69 42.13
N VAL A 816 -13.81 19.55 41.48
CA VAL A 816 -13.16 19.14 40.23
C VAL A 816 -13.77 19.90 39.05
N VAL A 817 -12.98 20.78 38.46
CA VAL A 817 -13.19 21.23 37.07
C VAL A 817 -12.74 20.09 36.15
N GLU A 818 -13.47 19.84 35.06
CA GLU A 818 -13.09 18.85 34.06
C GLU A 818 -11.71 19.21 33.47
N ASP A 819 -10.80 18.24 33.31
CA ASP A 819 -9.41 18.49 32.86
C ASP A 819 -9.36 18.75 31.34
N VAL A 820 -9.84 19.92 30.95
CA VAL A 820 -9.82 20.40 29.57
C VAL A 820 -8.38 20.72 29.15
N VAL A 821 -7.97 20.10 28.06
CA VAL A 821 -6.67 20.35 27.41
C VAL A 821 -6.83 21.51 26.43
N ASP A 822 -6.20 22.65 26.75
CA ASP A 822 -6.14 23.84 25.90
C ASP A 822 -4.76 24.52 25.98
N ILE A 823 -4.55 25.52 25.12
CA ILE A 823 -3.28 26.24 24.95
C ILE A 823 -2.68 26.79 26.25
N GLY A 824 -3.47 27.06 27.28
CA GLY A 824 -2.98 27.50 28.58
C GLY A 824 -2.01 26.51 29.24
N ARG A 825 -2.03 25.22 28.85
CA ARG A 825 -1.09 24.20 29.35
C ARG A 825 0.29 24.23 28.67
N LEU A 826 0.50 25.05 27.64
CA LEU A 826 1.80 25.23 26.97
C LEU A 826 2.62 26.36 27.60
N ASP A 827 3.92 26.13 27.77
CA ASP A 827 4.89 27.16 28.19
C ASP A 827 5.50 27.80 26.94
N LEU A 828 4.79 28.76 26.35
CA LEU A 828 5.25 29.53 25.18
C LEU A 828 5.91 30.83 25.62
N ARG A 829 7.18 31.04 25.27
CA ARG A 829 7.95 32.24 25.62
C ARG A 829 8.74 32.81 24.46
N VAL A 830 8.98 34.12 24.49
CA VAL A 830 9.96 34.79 23.64
C VAL A 830 11.38 34.43 24.10
N GLY A 831 12.27 34.20 23.14
CA GLY A 831 13.69 34.01 23.38
C GLY A 831 14.56 34.66 22.31
N ARG A 832 15.85 34.88 22.62
CA ARG A 832 16.85 35.43 21.71
C ARG A 832 17.90 34.37 21.37
N ILE A 833 18.16 34.16 20.08
CA ILE A 833 19.24 33.29 19.62
C ILE A 833 20.58 33.99 19.86
N VAL A 834 21.32 33.58 20.89
CA VAL A 834 22.61 34.19 21.27
C VAL A 834 23.81 33.53 20.58
N ASP A 835 23.66 32.27 20.17
CA ASP A 835 24.62 31.55 19.32
C ASP A 835 23.89 30.57 18.39
N VAL A 836 24.44 30.34 17.20
CA VAL A 836 23.88 29.46 16.17
C VAL A 836 24.97 28.91 15.27
N GLN A 837 24.96 27.60 15.07
CA GLN A 837 25.86 26.89 14.15
C GLN A 837 25.11 25.78 13.41
N ARG A 838 25.63 25.31 12.28
CA ARG A 838 25.12 24.09 11.63
C ARG A 838 25.43 22.88 12.52
N HIS A 839 24.48 21.96 12.64
CA HIS A 839 24.67 20.74 13.42
C HIS A 839 25.80 19.88 12.81
N PRO A 840 26.80 19.41 13.58
CA PRO A 840 27.98 18.74 13.04
C PRO A 840 27.63 17.50 12.20
N ASP A 841 26.69 16.68 12.68
CA ASP A 841 26.29 15.42 12.03
C ASP A 841 24.97 15.51 11.23
N ALA A 842 24.52 16.72 10.81
CA ALA A 842 23.26 16.87 10.07
C ALA A 842 23.13 18.16 9.23
N ASP A 843 23.21 18.02 7.90
CA ASP A 843 23.16 19.13 6.93
C ASP A 843 21.90 20.01 6.96
N LYS A 844 20.81 19.51 7.54
CA LYS A 844 19.49 20.17 7.61
C LYS A 844 19.17 20.81 8.97
N LEU A 845 20.02 20.63 9.98
CA LEU A 845 19.74 21.09 11.35
C LEU A 845 20.66 22.26 11.76
N TYR A 846 20.08 23.25 12.43
CA TYR A 846 20.85 24.18 13.24
C TYR A 846 21.01 23.61 14.66
N LEU A 847 21.99 24.15 15.37
CA LEU A 847 22.21 23.96 16.79
C LEU A 847 22.30 25.37 17.39
N GLU A 848 21.27 25.74 18.14
CA GLU A 848 21.08 27.08 18.69
C GLU A 848 21.31 27.12 20.21
N LYS A 849 21.81 28.25 20.69
CA LYS A 849 21.67 28.68 22.09
C LYS A 849 20.65 29.79 22.15
N ILE A 850 19.56 29.56 22.89
CA ILE A 850 18.44 30.50 22.99
C ILE A 850 18.29 30.94 24.45
N ASP A 851 18.52 32.22 24.70
CA ASP A 851 18.16 32.86 25.95
C ASP A 851 16.63 32.97 26.02
N LEU A 852 16.04 32.50 27.11
CA LEU A 852 14.59 32.46 27.37
C LEU A 852 14.23 33.16 28.68
N GLY A 853 15.06 34.12 29.11
CA GLY A 853 14.92 34.79 30.42
C GLY A 853 15.29 33.88 31.60
N GLU A 854 16.04 32.81 31.33
CA GLU A 854 16.45 31.79 32.30
C GLU A 854 17.92 31.96 32.69
N ALA A 855 18.34 31.35 33.80
CA ALA A 855 19.70 31.52 34.34
C ALA A 855 20.84 31.01 33.43
N GLN A 856 20.52 30.26 32.37
CA GLN A 856 21.41 29.85 31.28
C GLN A 856 20.61 29.71 29.98
N PRO A 857 21.17 30.07 28.79
CA PRO A 857 20.55 29.80 27.51
C PRO A 857 20.34 28.29 27.25
N ARG A 858 19.15 27.92 26.78
CA ARG A 858 18.84 26.53 26.42
C ARG A 858 19.50 26.11 25.12
N THR A 859 19.80 24.83 25.00
CA THR A 859 20.22 24.21 23.74
C THR A 859 18.98 23.83 22.94
N VAL A 860 18.90 24.27 21.69
CA VAL A 860 17.78 24.00 20.78
C VAL A 860 18.33 23.49 19.45
N ILE A 861 17.54 22.70 18.73
CA ILE A 861 17.90 22.12 17.43
C ILE A 861 16.72 22.31 16.48
N SER A 862 16.83 23.24 15.52
CA SER A 862 15.78 23.49 14.51
C SER A 862 16.10 22.90 13.14
N GLY A 863 15.05 22.67 12.33
CA GLY A 863 15.17 22.24 10.93
C GLY A 863 15.35 23.39 9.92
N LEU A 864 15.74 24.59 10.37
CA LEU A 864 15.58 25.82 9.60
C LEU A 864 16.67 26.09 8.55
N VAL A 865 17.67 25.21 8.40
CA VAL A 865 18.81 25.38 7.48
C VAL A 865 18.41 25.53 6.00
N ALA A 866 17.26 24.97 5.62
CA ALA A 866 16.70 25.07 4.27
C ALA A 866 15.78 26.29 4.07
N HIS A 867 15.54 27.09 5.11
CA HIS A 867 14.46 28.08 5.16
C HIS A 867 14.90 29.47 5.65
N VAL A 868 15.89 29.56 6.53
CA VAL A 868 16.42 30.82 7.08
C VAL A 868 17.96 30.78 7.01
N PRO A 869 18.61 31.76 6.37
CA PRO A 869 20.07 31.89 6.37
C PRO A 869 20.63 32.06 7.79
N ILE A 870 21.84 31.54 8.05
CA ILE A 870 22.44 31.59 9.39
C ILE A 870 22.67 33.03 9.90
N GLU A 871 22.96 33.96 8.99
CA GLU A 871 23.11 35.39 9.28
C GLU A 871 21.78 36.06 9.72
N GLU A 872 20.63 35.47 9.37
CA GLU A 872 19.29 35.89 9.81
C GLU A 872 18.81 35.16 11.07
N MET A 873 19.60 34.22 11.61
CA MET A 873 19.27 33.47 12.83
C MET A 873 19.87 34.15 14.07
N LYS A 874 21.08 34.71 13.97
CA LYS A 874 21.78 35.28 15.13
C LYS A 874 21.11 36.56 15.65
N ASP A 875 21.06 36.70 16.97
CA ASP A 875 20.46 37.82 17.72
C ASP A 875 18.95 38.05 17.48
N ARG A 876 18.30 37.17 16.71
CA ARG A 876 16.87 37.20 16.41
C ARG A 876 16.02 36.81 17.61
N LEU A 877 14.91 37.53 17.79
CA LEU A 877 13.82 37.13 18.68
C LEU A 877 12.97 36.05 18.00
N VAL A 878 12.64 35.01 18.75
CA VAL A 878 11.82 33.86 18.33
C VAL A 878 10.85 33.48 19.45
N VAL A 879 9.78 32.75 19.14
CA VAL A 879 8.96 32.10 20.17
C VAL A 879 9.38 30.64 20.30
N CYS A 880 9.49 30.15 21.53
CA CYS A 880 9.83 28.76 21.85
C CYS A 880 8.74 28.10 22.72
N LEU A 881 8.51 26.80 22.50
CA LEU A 881 7.78 25.93 23.42
C LEU A 881 8.75 25.28 24.42
N CYS A 882 8.60 25.62 25.70
CA CYS A 882 9.59 25.39 26.74
C CYS A 882 9.28 24.23 27.70
N ASN A 883 8.05 23.69 27.72
CA ASN A 883 7.67 22.57 28.60
C ASN A 883 7.55 21.21 27.88
N LEU A 884 7.95 21.10 26.61
CA LEU A 884 8.19 19.79 25.98
C LEU A 884 9.28 19.02 26.73
N LYS A 885 9.14 17.69 26.80
CA LYS A 885 10.22 16.84 27.30
C LYS A 885 11.43 16.92 26.33
N PRO A 886 12.66 17.17 26.82
CA PRO A 886 13.85 17.23 25.97
C PRO A 886 14.03 15.99 25.10
N ALA A 887 14.43 16.21 23.85
CA ALA A 887 14.52 15.20 22.80
C ALA A 887 15.93 15.15 22.20
N LYS A 888 16.47 13.94 22.02
CA LYS A 888 17.79 13.77 21.38
C LYS A 888 17.67 13.67 19.88
N MET A 889 18.19 14.67 19.17
CA MET A 889 18.26 14.73 17.72
C MET A 889 19.73 14.56 17.33
N ARG A 890 20.04 13.51 16.56
CA ARG A 890 21.40 13.18 16.08
C ARG A 890 22.49 13.15 17.19
N GLY A 891 22.08 12.82 18.42
CA GLY A 891 22.95 12.68 19.59
C GLY A 891 22.89 13.85 20.58
N ILE A 892 22.62 15.06 20.10
CA ILE A 892 22.51 16.28 20.92
C ILE A 892 21.07 16.44 21.44
N GLU A 893 20.90 17.00 22.64
CA GLU A 893 19.59 17.15 23.29
C GLU A 893 19.02 18.56 23.05
N SER A 894 17.86 18.64 22.38
CA SER A 894 17.06 19.86 22.28
C SER A 894 16.17 20.01 23.51
N GLN A 895 16.20 21.19 24.12
CA GLN A 895 15.59 21.51 25.41
C GLN A 895 14.39 22.48 25.29
N ALA A 896 14.04 22.85 24.06
CA ALA A 896 12.83 23.57 23.64
C ALA A 896 12.60 23.30 22.14
N MET A 897 11.61 23.95 21.54
CA MET A 897 11.29 23.90 20.11
C MET A 897 10.91 25.30 19.61
N VAL A 898 11.44 25.73 18.45
CA VAL A 898 11.17 27.07 17.88
C VAL A 898 9.87 27.04 17.07
N MET A 899 8.94 27.93 17.40
CA MET A 899 7.62 28.02 16.76
C MET A 899 7.72 28.69 15.39
N CYS A 900 7.17 28.05 14.35
CA CYS A 900 7.23 28.50 12.96
C CYS A 900 5.87 28.36 12.25
N ALA A 901 5.55 29.31 11.36
CA ALA A 901 4.48 29.13 10.38
C ALA A 901 4.98 28.20 9.26
N SER A 902 4.18 27.20 8.88
CA SER A 902 4.61 26.14 7.95
C SER A 902 3.59 25.83 6.86
N SER A 903 3.98 26.07 5.61
CA SER A 903 3.33 25.56 4.40
C SER A 903 4.17 24.40 3.80
N PRO A 904 3.67 23.67 2.78
CA PRO A 904 4.45 22.67 2.07
C PRO A 904 5.70 23.22 1.33
N GLU A 905 5.68 24.51 0.96
CA GLU A 905 6.72 25.15 0.15
C GLU A 905 7.68 26.02 0.96
N LYS A 906 7.21 26.58 2.08
CA LYS A 906 7.93 27.56 2.91
C LYS A 906 7.64 27.37 4.39
N VAL A 907 8.69 27.50 5.20
CA VAL A 907 8.63 27.68 6.66
C VAL A 907 9.16 29.09 6.98
N GLU A 908 8.55 29.79 7.93
CA GLU A 908 9.09 31.04 8.46
C GLU A 908 8.94 31.12 10.00
N ILE A 909 9.96 31.66 10.66
CA ILE A 909 9.97 31.86 12.12
C ILE A 909 8.91 32.89 12.49
N MET A 910 8.14 32.61 13.54
CA MET A 910 7.12 33.53 14.05
C MET A 910 7.74 34.81 14.61
N ALA A 911 7.28 35.95 14.10
CA ALA A 911 7.70 37.27 14.49
C ALA A 911 6.96 37.76 15.75
N VAL A 912 7.67 38.58 16.54
CA VAL A 912 7.17 39.27 17.73
C VAL A 912 7.62 40.74 17.67
N ASP A 913 7.00 41.60 18.46
CA ASP A 913 7.39 43.01 18.50
C ASP A 913 8.85 43.20 18.98
N PRO A 914 9.65 44.08 18.36
CA PRO A 914 11.05 44.31 18.74
C PRO A 914 11.29 44.82 20.18
N SER A 915 10.25 45.28 20.89
CA SER A 915 10.31 45.65 22.31
C SER A 915 10.19 44.46 23.27
N ALA A 916 9.81 43.28 22.78
CA ALA A 916 9.74 42.05 23.56
C ALA A 916 11.13 41.57 24.01
N LYS A 917 11.16 40.85 25.14
CA LYS A 917 12.38 40.44 25.85
C LYS A 917 12.41 38.92 26.01
N PRO A 918 13.61 38.31 26.10
CA PRO A 918 13.77 36.92 26.51
C PRO A 918 13.02 36.65 27.82
N GLY A 919 12.14 35.66 27.80
CA GLY A 919 11.28 35.28 28.93
C GLY A 919 9.87 35.88 28.93
N ASP A 920 9.54 36.84 28.05
CA ASP A 920 8.16 37.32 27.89
C ASP A 920 7.23 36.17 27.47
N ILE A 921 6.07 36.07 28.12
CA ILE A 921 5.13 34.95 27.95
C ILE A 921 4.15 35.24 26.80
N VAL A 922 3.84 34.22 26.00
CA VAL A 922 2.78 34.29 24.99
C VAL A 922 1.44 33.87 25.61
N LEU A 923 0.44 34.76 25.53
CA LEU A 923 -0.89 34.59 26.09
C LEU A 923 -1.94 34.49 24.97
N CYS A 924 -3.05 33.79 25.23
CA CYS A 924 -4.17 33.63 24.30
C CYS A 924 -5.48 33.69 25.08
N GLU A 925 -6.11 34.86 25.18
CA GLU A 925 -7.39 34.99 25.89
C GLU A 925 -8.51 34.26 25.11
N PRO A 926 -9.52 33.67 25.77
CA PRO A 926 -9.77 33.64 27.23
C PRO A 926 -9.09 32.45 27.95
N TYR A 927 -8.09 31.78 27.36
CA TYR A 927 -7.48 30.59 27.94
C TYR A 927 -6.50 30.95 29.07
N THR A 928 -6.82 30.54 30.29
CA THR A 928 -5.97 30.77 31.48
C THR A 928 -4.62 30.06 31.33
N HIS A 929 -3.54 30.85 31.24
CA HIS A 929 -2.16 30.38 31.24
C HIS A 929 -1.83 29.63 32.55
N ARG A 930 -1.49 28.36 32.43
CA ARG A 930 -1.27 27.37 33.50
C ARG A 930 -0.33 26.24 33.03
N PRO A 931 0.90 26.54 32.59
CA PRO A 931 1.76 25.59 31.88
C PRO A 931 2.05 24.33 32.71
N ASP A 932 1.93 23.16 32.08
CA ASP A 932 2.38 21.89 32.66
C ASP A 932 3.89 21.97 32.93
N ALA A 933 4.37 21.51 34.10
CA ALA A 933 5.81 21.57 34.43
C ALA A 933 6.70 20.80 33.44
N VAL A 934 6.20 19.68 32.91
CA VAL A 934 6.68 18.99 31.70
C VAL A 934 5.46 18.32 31.05
N LEU A 935 5.28 18.49 29.75
CA LEU A 935 4.16 17.91 28.98
C LEU A 935 4.16 16.37 29.04
N ALA A 936 2.98 15.80 29.25
CA ALA A 936 2.81 14.37 29.49
C ALA A 936 3.09 13.51 28.24
N LYS A 937 3.74 12.35 28.42
CA LYS A 937 3.99 11.36 27.35
C LYS A 937 2.75 10.59 26.87
N LYS A 938 1.63 10.69 27.59
CA LYS A 938 0.36 10.02 27.28
C LYS A 938 -0.71 11.11 27.30
N ASN A 939 -1.46 11.24 26.21
CA ASN A 939 -2.33 12.37 25.93
C ASN A 939 -1.56 13.70 25.98
N ASN A 940 -0.47 13.79 25.20
CA ASN A 940 0.41 14.97 25.16
C ASN A 940 -0.39 16.23 24.78
N PRO A 941 -0.46 17.27 25.63
CA PRO A 941 -1.22 18.47 25.30
C PRO A 941 -0.78 19.12 23.98
N TRP A 942 0.51 19.08 23.64
CA TRP A 942 1.00 19.63 22.37
C TRP A 942 0.36 18.97 21.14
N GLU A 943 0.18 17.65 21.14
CA GLU A 943 -0.45 16.91 20.04
C GLU A 943 -1.97 17.19 19.94
N ILE A 944 -2.60 17.65 21.02
CA ILE A 944 -4.01 18.02 21.10
C ILE A 944 -4.23 19.50 20.74
N ILE A 945 -3.25 20.36 20.99
CA ILE A 945 -3.34 21.82 20.86
C ILE A 945 -2.82 22.31 19.49
N SER A 946 -1.74 21.70 18.97
CA SER A 946 -1.12 22.09 17.69
C SER A 946 -2.00 21.97 16.44
N PRO A 947 -3.01 21.09 16.32
CA PRO A 947 -3.91 21.07 15.16
C PRO A 947 -4.77 22.33 15.03
N ASP A 948 -5.06 23.01 16.14
CA ASP A 948 -5.87 24.23 16.21
C ASP A 948 -5.02 25.52 16.21
N LEU A 949 -3.68 25.40 16.14
CA LEU A 949 -2.72 26.52 16.06
C LEU A 949 -2.43 26.87 14.60
N SER A 950 -2.77 28.10 14.19
CA SER A 950 -2.62 28.55 12.80
C SER A 950 -2.30 30.04 12.71
N VAL A 951 -2.05 30.51 11.48
CA VAL A 951 -1.96 31.93 11.13
C VAL A 951 -3.26 32.33 10.43
N ASP A 952 -3.90 33.41 10.89
CA ASP A 952 -5.13 33.96 10.30
C ASP A 952 -4.88 34.68 8.94
N PRO A 953 -5.93 35.15 8.23
CA PRO A 953 -5.77 35.93 6.99
C PRO A 953 -5.01 37.25 7.16
N GLU A 954 -5.06 37.85 8.34
CA GLU A 954 -4.38 39.10 8.67
C GLU A 954 -2.86 38.89 8.88
N GLY A 955 -2.47 37.73 9.40
CA GLY A 955 -1.09 37.32 9.66
C GLY A 955 -0.73 37.07 11.12
N LYS A 956 -1.71 37.00 12.01
CA LYS A 956 -1.50 36.74 13.44
C LYS A 956 -1.57 35.25 13.72
N ALA A 957 -0.80 34.80 14.71
CA ALA A 957 -0.97 33.47 15.27
C ALA A 957 -2.29 33.42 16.05
N VAL A 958 -3.09 32.39 15.81
CA VAL A 958 -4.36 32.13 16.50
C VAL A 958 -4.43 30.69 16.99
N TYR A 959 -5.13 30.49 18.11
CA TYR A 959 -5.60 29.17 18.58
C TYR A 959 -7.12 29.20 18.64
N LYS A 960 -7.79 28.33 17.86
CA LYS A 960 -9.27 28.33 17.74
C LYS A 960 -9.87 29.70 17.40
N GLY A 961 -9.15 30.48 16.59
CA GLY A 961 -9.53 31.85 16.19
C GLY A 961 -9.25 32.93 17.25
N GLN A 962 -8.70 32.60 18.42
CA GLN A 962 -8.26 33.58 19.42
C GLN A 962 -6.79 33.94 19.22
N PRO A 963 -6.40 35.23 19.28
CA PRO A 963 -5.05 35.67 18.95
C PRO A 963 -4.03 35.38 20.06
N LEU A 964 -2.85 34.93 19.66
CA LEU A 964 -1.67 34.84 20.53
C LEU A 964 -0.99 36.21 20.62
N THR A 965 -0.71 36.65 21.85
CA THR A 965 -0.19 37.98 22.15
C THR A 965 0.98 37.94 23.13
N ILE A 966 1.87 38.94 23.02
CA ILE A 966 2.99 39.19 23.94
C ILE A 966 2.91 40.65 24.37
N ASN A 967 2.75 40.92 25.67
CA ASN A 967 2.65 42.28 26.22
C ASN A 967 1.62 43.19 25.51
N GLY A 968 0.52 42.60 25.00
CA GLY A 968 -0.52 43.31 24.24
C GLY A 968 -0.25 43.47 22.73
N THR A 969 0.91 43.04 22.23
CA THR A 969 1.23 42.96 20.79
C THR A 969 0.92 41.58 20.23
N PHE A 970 0.74 41.44 18.91
CA PHE A 970 0.43 40.15 18.29
C PHE A 970 1.68 39.35 17.91
N MET A 971 1.67 38.04 18.17
CA MET A 971 2.55 37.08 17.51
C MET A 971 2.12 36.96 16.04
N THR A 972 3.04 37.09 15.08
CA THR A 972 2.70 37.19 13.64
C THR A 972 3.59 36.34 12.73
N ALA A 973 3.13 36.07 11.51
CA ALA A 973 3.91 35.47 10.43
C ALA A 973 4.12 36.51 9.31
N THR A 974 5.36 36.66 8.84
CA THR A 974 5.75 37.75 7.94
C THR A 974 5.02 37.70 6.59
N THR A 975 4.78 36.53 6.02
CA THR A 975 4.21 36.37 4.66
C THR A 975 3.20 35.23 4.51
N LEU A 976 3.26 34.18 5.34
CA LEU A 976 2.32 33.06 5.27
C LEU A 976 0.98 33.44 5.94
N ARG A 977 -0.12 32.91 5.41
CA ARG A 977 -1.50 33.13 5.86
C ARG A 977 -2.29 31.82 5.73
N ASN A 978 -3.23 31.56 6.63
CA ASN A 978 -4.04 30.32 6.64
C ASN A 978 -3.19 29.03 6.68
N VAL A 979 -2.06 29.06 7.38
CA VAL A 979 -1.12 27.92 7.57
C VAL A 979 -1.07 27.51 9.04
N PRO A 980 -0.75 26.24 9.38
CA PRO A 980 -0.51 25.85 10.76
C PRO A 980 0.76 26.51 11.35
N VAL A 981 0.75 26.76 12.66
CA VAL A 981 1.92 27.12 13.45
C VAL A 981 2.38 25.87 14.21
N LYS A 982 3.66 25.52 14.08
CA LYS A 982 4.25 24.25 14.54
C LYS A 982 5.59 24.45 15.24
#